data_AF-A0A846NH13-F1
#
_entry.id   AF-A0A846NH13-F1
#
_cell.length_a   1.000
_cell.length_b   1.000
_cell.length_c   1.000
_cell.angle_alpha   90.00
_cell.angle_beta   90.00
_cell.angle_gamma   90.00
#
_symmetry.space_group_name_H-M   'P 1'
#
loop_
_entity.id
_entity.type
_entity.pdbx_description
1 polymer ?
#
loop_
_entity_poly.entity_id
_entity_poly.type
_entity_poly.pdbx_seq_one_letter_code
_entity_poly.pdbx_strand_id
1 'polypeptide(L)'
;MKKWIFLLFLIMFLTIIDVSFAIPNPAAVYCKELGYDYKIVKTEQGERGICIFPDKECEEWEFFKGICGKEYSYCAKHGYDIKTETDGKNPYSPEYAVCIYRGKKIGSVNNLMKLSETLKESELIIEEETTVSKEESVKEESASIAISEATTELPSTFDWRNKDGQNWMTSVKNQGSCGSCWAFADIGGVEAQYNIANNNPDIDLNLSEQDLVSCCSVCGSCSGGYLEYGLDYIQYTGVIDEDCFPYSATNELCSNRCSDWENRLTKICDWKQTPTNEPEDIKYYLTTVGPIISAMWYDMGGYFDENGIFRCNGNWGVNHGIVIVGYNDTGGYWILKNSWGIGWGGTSPEPEPYDGYFFVGYDTCSIANGGGYYNSYPIKFYAIIDEIAPSSVTDLTFINSTGITATLEWTATGNDGLVGSPYHYKIAFSTEPISESNYDSVQKQWFYNSEPAGTKINASVKGLFPETTYYFAVKAYDKCENPSDISNVISGTTGTPIILFEDDIESGNKGWNRSWTIRSNKTWGEDDPVLWHITEHRSTSPTHSWYYGIEEQWNYNTGTTNNGSLVSPIIDITDYTDVYLILKYSADLEPQGGGHWGDYFSGSLWIDDLNWGMGLISFNNKSTNGEFIKKMFYLDHWGKGLQITFDFESVDELYNDYEGIYLDDIQIIADGYKPIADANGPYINESGDTITFDGSASYDPDGDHLDYSWDFGDGSYGYEKIMTHTYSSPGVYNVSLFVVEWNAQSEYSNTTATVNVDSDGDEVWYNEDNCILIYNPDQRDINNDGYGNICDPDIDDDGTVDYDDYIILAGAYISTIGDTNYDERADFDNDDSIDYDDYIILAGAYGSAPGPSYGSNSDSDGWIDEMDNCWFVSNPDQIDTDDNCLEPPYTSDPECGDACTPESSSKSEDKIKKEKRPKAYFTLPYLLGITIPSFIFIVIALIEIFVLGLIIRKFHVTSKKRK
;
A
#
# COMPACT_ATOMS: atom_id res chain seq x y z
N MET A 1 -28.49 36.02 33.16
CA MET A 1 -27.73 34.76 33.24
C MET A 1 -27.84 33.93 31.97
N LYS A 2 -28.95 33.23 31.63
CA LYS A 2 -28.99 32.36 30.43
C LYS A 2 -28.45 32.98 29.12
N LYS A 3 -28.82 34.22 28.75
CA LYS A 3 -28.26 34.91 27.55
C LYS A 3 -26.76 35.29 27.65
N TRP A 4 -26.20 35.41 28.85
CA TRP A 4 -24.75 35.65 29.04
C TRP A 4 -23.97 34.34 29.15
N ILE A 5 -24.58 33.27 29.64
CA ILE A 5 -24.02 31.92 29.61
C ILE A 5 -23.97 31.40 28.17
N PHE A 6 -25.00 31.67 27.35
CA PHE A 6 -24.97 31.32 25.93
C PHE A 6 -23.92 32.11 25.15
N LEU A 7 -23.72 33.41 25.45
CA LEU A 7 -22.64 34.20 24.84
C LEU A 7 -21.24 33.76 25.32
N LEU A 8 -21.09 33.36 26.58
CA LEU A 8 -19.85 32.77 27.09
C LEU A 8 -19.60 31.37 26.54
N PHE A 9 -20.62 30.55 26.36
CA PHE A 9 -20.49 29.26 25.66
C PHE A 9 -20.10 29.47 24.20
N LEU A 10 -20.75 30.40 23.48
CA LEU A 10 -20.41 30.70 22.09
C LEU A 10 -18.97 31.21 21.97
N ILE A 11 -18.52 32.09 22.87
CA ILE A 11 -17.14 32.59 22.90
C ILE A 11 -16.14 31.51 23.35
N MET A 12 -16.54 30.54 24.18
CA MET A 12 -15.65 29.46 24.63
C MET A 12 -15.57 28.30 23.61
N PHE A 13 -16.65 28.03 22.88
CA PHE A 13 -16.69 27.08 21.75
C PHE A 13 -15.95 27.63 20.51
N LEU A 14 -16.01 28.95 20.28
CA LEU A 14 -15.23 29.64 19.24
C LEU A 14 -13.76 29.93 19.65
N THR A 15 -13.21 29.21 20.63
CA THR A 15 -11.78 29.34 21.04
C THR A 15 -11.03 28.03 21.24
N ILE A 16 -11.63 26.86 20.94
CA ILE A 16 -10.93 25.55 20.96
C ILE A 16 -11.29 24.69 19.73
N ILE A 17 -11.53 25.33 18.58
CA ILE A 17 -11.37 24.71 17.25
C ILE A 17 -10.70 25.76 16.34
N ASP A 18 -9.47 26.17 16.70
CA ASP A 18 -8.47 26.53 15.71
C ASP A 18 -7.88 25.21 15.18
N VAL A 19 -8.68 24.43 14.46
CA VAL A 19 -8.14 23.40 13.56
C VAL A 19 -7.78 24.14 12.29
N SER A 20 -6.63 24.80 12.34
CA SER A 20 -5.91 25.14 11.13
C SER A 20 -5.58 23.84 10.42
N PHE A 21 -6.16 23.61 9.24
CA PHE A 21 -5.63 22.68 8.25
C PHE A 21 -4.27 23.22 7.79
N ALA A 22 -3.27 23.05 8.64
CA ALA A 22 -1.90 23.40 8.37
C ALA A 22 -1.27 22.20 7.67
N ILE A 23 -1.09 22.32 6.34
CA ILE A 23 -0.16 21.47 5.61
C ILE A 23 1.15 21.44 6.42
N PRO A 24 1.64 20.26 6.82
CA PRO A 24 2.77 20.17 7.74
C PRO A 24 3.99 20.86 7.10
N ASN A 25 4.45 21.94 7.75
CA ASN A 25 5.53 22.77 7.22
C ASN A 25 6.83 21.94 7.10
N PRO A 26 7.39 21.73 5.89
CA PRO A 26 8.54 20.84 5.70
C PRO A 26 9.78 21.24 6.52
N ALA A 27 9.97 22.53 6.79
CA ALA A 27 11.05 23.02 7.64
C ALA A 27 10.80 22.69 9.13
N ALA A 28 9.54 22.76 9.59
CA ALA A 28 9.15 22.34 10.93
C ALA A 28 9.24 20.81 11.12
N VAL A 29 8.88 20.01 10.11
CA VAL A 29 9.03 18.54 10.14
C VAL A 29 10.51 18.17 10.16
N TYR A 30 11.34 18.73 9.27
CA TYR A 30 12.80 18.54 9.29
C TYR A 30 13.43 18.89 10.66
N CYS A 31 12.90 19.89 11.35
CA CYS A 31 13.31 20.25 12.71
C CYS A 31 12.98 19.14 13.74
N LYS A 32 11.74 18.65 13.71
CA LYS A 32 11.20 17.66 14.65
C LYS A 32 11.78 16.26 14.43
N GLU A 33 11.94 15.82 13.18
CA GLU A 33 12.54 14.53 12.83
C GLU A 33 14.01 14.43 13.24
N LEU A 34 14.71 15.56 13.32
CA LEU A 34 16.05 15.61 13.90
C LEU A 34 16.03 15.69 15.46
N GLY A 35 14.87 15.58 16.09
CA GLY A 35 14.70 15.52 17.55
C GLY A 35 14.90 16.86 18.26
N TYR A 36 14.57 17.99 17.61
CA TYR A 36 14.73 19.32 18.18
C TYR A 36 13.38 19.98 18.53
N ASP A 37 13.40 20.79 19.58
CA ASP A 37 12.23 21.55 20.03
C ASP A 37 11.87 22.64 18.99
N TYR A 38 10.57 22.89 18.82
CA TYR A 38 10.03 23.79 17.81
C TYR A 38 8.93 24.68 18.38
N LYS A 39 8.93 25.98 18.03
CA LYS A 39 7.89 26.95 18.43
C LYS A 39 7.51 27.90 17.29
N ILE A 40 6.25 28.35 17.29
CA ILE A 40 5.74 29.37 16.36
C ILE A 40 5.72 30.74 17.04
N VAL A 41 6.12 31.80 16.32
CA VAL A 41 6.09 33.18 16.82
C VAL A 41 5.29 34.08 15.87
N LYS A 42 4.27 34.75 16.42
CA LYS A 42 3.48 35.79 15.73
C LYS A 42 4.29 37.07 15.56
N THR A 43 4.32 37.62 14.35
CA THR A 43 4.98 38.88 13.98
C THR A 43 4.02 39.81 13.24
N GLU A 44 4.41 41.07 13.03
CA GLU A 44 3.61 42.04 12.24
C GLU A 44 3.46 41.66 10.75
N GLN A 45 4.19 40.65 10.28
CA GLN A 45 4.22 40.19 8.88
C GLN A 45 3.60 38.80 8.69
N GLY A 46 3.15 38.14 9.77
CA GLY A 46 2.65 36.77 9.76
C GLY A 46 3.25 35.91 10.87
N GLU A 47 3.06 34.60 10.77
CA GLU A 47 3.64 33.60 11.67
C GLU A 47 4.93 33.00 11.08
N ARG A 48 5.88 32.61 11.93
CA ARG A 48 7.08 31.87 11.53
C ARG A 48 7.55 30.89 12.60
N GLY A 49 8.13 29.78 12.18
CA GLY A 49 8.70 28.77 13.06
C GLY A 49 10.14 29.06 13.51
N ILE A 50 10.48 28.54 14.69
CA ILE A 50 11.81 28.62 15.28
C ILE A 50 12.20 27.24 15.83
N CYS A 51 13.32 26.72 15.33
CA CYS A 51 14.01 25.56 15.87
C CYS A 51 14.89 25.95 17.06
N ILE A 52 14.83 25.16 18.12
CA ILE A 52 15.56 25.39 19.37
C ILE A 52 16.58 24.27 19.55
N PHE A 53 17.86 24.65 19.52
CA PHE A 53 18.99 23.77 19.77
C PHE A 53 19.58 24.02 21.16
N PRO A 54 20.47 23.16 21.69
CA PRO A 54 21.01 23.31 23.04
C PRO A 54 21.74 24.64 23.33
N ASP A 55 22.24 25.34 22.31
CA ASP A 55 23.02 26.58 22.45
C ASP A 55 22.48 27.79 21.65
N LYS A 56 21.51 27.60 20.76
CA LYS A 56 20.97 28.64 19.87
C LYS A 56 19.54 28.38 19.42
N GLU A 57 18.89 29.42 18.92
CA GLU A 57 17.62 29.33 18.18
C GLU A 57 17.85 29.75 16.72
N CYS A 58 17.23 29.05 15.78
CA CYS A 58 17.24 29.41 14.35
C CYS A 58 15.81 29.53 13.82
N GLU A 59 15.60 30.42 12.86
CA GLU A 59 14.39 30.40 12.05
C GLU A 59 14.36 29.10 11.22
N GLU A 60 13.17 28.50 11.09
CA GLU A 60 13.01 27.14 10.56
C GLU A 60 13.52 26.97 9.12
N TRP A 61 13.23 27.93 8.24
CA TRP A 61 13.66 27.89 6.85
C TRP A 61 15.14 28.25 6.72
N GLU A 62 15.69 29.10 7.58
CA GLU A 62 17.15 29.28 7.67
C GLU A 62 17.89 28.01 8.11
N PHE A 63 17.28 27.16 8.95
CA PHE A 63 17.82 25.85 9.30
C PHE A 63 17.67 24.83 8.17
N PHE A 64 16.49 24.74 7.53
CA PHE A 64 16.22 23.88 6.37
C PHE A 64 17.15 24.18 5.17
N LYS A 65 17.48 25.47 4.98
CA LYS A 65 18.46 25.94 3.99
C LYS A 65 19.92 25.69 4.38
N GLY A 66 20.16 25.22 5.61
CA GLY A 66 21.51 25.04 6.14
C GLY A 66 22.26 26.37 6.25
N ILE A 67 21.58 27.49 6.51
CA ILE A 67 22.19 28.80 6.73
C ILE A 67 22.49 28.99 8.22
N CYS A 68 21.48 28.73 9.07
CA CYS A 68 21.60 28.67 10.52
C CYS A 68 21.70 27.20 10.99
N GLY A 69 22.24 26.94 12.18
CA GLY A 69 22.23 25.61 12.82
C GLY A 69 22.95 24.48 12.06
N LYS A 70 23.89 24.81 11.17
CA LYS A 70 24.59 23.84 10.29
C LYS A 70 25.13 22.60 11.02
N GLU A 71 25.63 22.76 12.25
CA GLU A 71 26.19 21.67 13.06
C GLU A 71 25.14 20.69 13.61
N TYR A 72 23.86 21.07 13.58
CA TYR A 72 22.72 20.25 14.00
C TYR A 72 21.95 19.65 12.83
N SER A 73 22.36 19.93 11.59
CA SER A 73 21.74 19.41 10.38
C SER A 73 21.89 17.89 10.23
N TYR A 74 21.04 17.27 9.42
CA TYR A 74 21.17 15.86 9.02
C TYR A 74 22.57 15.55 8.49
N CYS A 75 23.14 16.44 7.65
CA CYS A 75 24.48 16.28 7.10
C CYS A 75 25.54 16.19 8.20
N ALA A 76 25.51 17.11 9.18
CA ALA A 76 26.48 17.14 10.26
C ALA A 76 26.38 15.91 11.19
N LYS A 77 25.17 15.43 11.49
CA LYS A 77 24.97 14.18 12.27
C LYS A 77 25.59 12.95 11.60
N HIS A 78 25.63 12.92 10.26
CA HIS A 78 26.18 11.81 9.47
C HIS A 78 27.63 12.05 8.98
N GLY A 79 28.31 13.10 9.48
CA GLY A 79 29.70 13.40 9.14
C GLY A 79 29.91 13.94 7.71
N TYR A 80 28.89 14.56 7.12
CA TYR A 80 28.92 15.20 5.81
C TYR A 80 29.06 16.73 5.92
N ASP A 81 29.75 17.33 4.95
CA ASP A 81 29.76 18.78 4.77
C ASP A 81 28.38 19.25 4.29
N ILE A 82 27.98 20.48 4.62
CA ILE A 82 26.69 21.07 4.24
C ILE A 82 26.86 22.30 3.34
N LYS A 83 26.14 22.31 2.22
CA LYS A 83 26.08 23.43 1.29
C LYS A 83 24.63 23.84 1.05
N THR A 84 24.38 25.14 0.89
CA THR A 84 23.09 25.65 0.41
C THR A 84 23.11 25.71 -1.11
N GLU A 85 22.11 25.14 -1.76
CA GLU A 85 21.84 25.30 -3.19
C GLU A 85 20.62 26.20 -3.41
N THR A 86 20.57 26.83 -4.58
CA THR A 86 19.61 27.89 -4.92
C THR A 86 19.07 27.71 -6.34
N ASP A 87 19.00 26.47 -6.83
CA ASP A 87 18.71 26.14 -8.23
C ASP A 87 17.21 25.97 -8.53
N GLY A 88 16.33 26.18 -7.54
CA GLY A 88 14.88 26.11 -7.69
C GLY A 88 14.31 24.69 -7.77
N LYS A 89 15.12 23.64 -7.70
CA LYS A 89 14.69 22.25 -7.97
C LYS A 89 14.14 21.49 -6.76
N ASN A 90 14.16 22.08 -5.57
CA ASN A 90 13.61 21.46 -4.37
C ASN A 90 12.12 21.80 -4.25
N PRO A 91 11.23 20.81 -4.06
CA PRO A 91 9.78 21.03 -4.08
C PRO A 91 9.27 21.90 -2.93
N TYR A 92 10.07 22.12 -1.87
CA TYR A 92 9.64 22.83 -0.67
C TYR A 92 10.21 24.24 -0.54
N SER A 93 11.34 24.55 -1.18
CA SER A 93 11.95 25.89 -1.15
C SER A 93 12.96 26.08 -2.28
N PRO A 94 13.00 27.26 -2.95
CA PRO A 94 13.95 27.54 -4.04
C PRO A 94 15.42 27.55 -3.59
N GLU A 95 15.66 27.71 -2.28
CA GLU A 95 16.94 27.54 -1.62
C GLU A 95 16.86 26.37 -0.62
N TYR A 96 17.87 25.50 -0.51
CA TYR A 96 17.81 24.31 0.35
C TYR A 96 19.20 23.73 0.69
N ALA A 97 19.28 22.93 1.76
CA ALA A 97 20.52 22.25 2.14
C ALA A 97 20.77 20.95 1.36
N VAL A 98 22.03 20.73 0.98
CA VAL A 98 22.55 19.48 0.41
C VAL A 98 23.76 18.99 1.19
N CYS A 99 23.86 17.66 1.33
CA CYS A 99 24.99 17.01 1.98
C CYS A 99 26.07 16.64 0.94
N ILE A 100 27.32 16.98 1.27
CA ILE A 100 28.51 16.77 0.46
C ILE A 100 29.44 15.81 1.23
N TYR A 101 29.90 14.75 0.57
CA TYR A 101 30.91 13.85 1.11
C TYR A 101 32.10 13.78 0.16
N ARG A 102 33.31 14.05 0.68
CA ARG A 102 34.56 14.08 -0.11
C ARG A 102 34.46 14.92 -1.40
N GLY A 103 33.72 16.04 -1.34
CA GLY A 103 33.49 16.94 -2.48
C GLY A 103 32.37 16.55 -3.44
N LYS A 104 31.72 15.38 -3.29
CA LYS A 104 30.58 14.93 -4.12
C LYS A 104 29.26 15.17 -3.38
N LYS A 105 28.25 15.72 -4.07
CA LYS A 105 26.87 15.81 -3.56
C LYS A 105 26.27 14.41 -3.41
N ILE A 106 25.82 14.07 -2.21
CA ILE A 106 25.09 12.82 -1.93
C ILE A 106 23.58 13.02 -2.15
N GLY A 107 23.03 14.13 -1.67
CA GLY A 107 21.60 14.43 -1.81
C GLY A 107 21.18 15.70 -1.07
N SER A 108 19.95 16.13 -1.28
CA SER A 108 19.31 17.17 -0.47
C SER A 108 18.78 16.59 0.84
N VAL A 109 18.73 17.40 1.90
CA VAL A 109 18.31 16.92 3.23
C VAL A 109 16.88 16.35 3.24
N ASN A 110 15.98 16.87 2.41
CA ASN A 110 14.62 16.37 2.29
C ASN A 110 14.53 15.01 1.58
N ASN A 111 15.42 14.71 0.64
CA ASN A 111 15.44 13.41 -0.04
C ASN A 111 16.12 12.35 0.85
N LEU A 112 17.21 12.71 1.53
CA LEU A 112 17.95 11.80 2.42
C LEU A 112 17.19 11.45 3.70
N MET A 113 16.28 12.33 4.15
CA MET A 113 15.34 12.06 5.24
C MET A 113 13.95 11.61 4.76
N LYS A 114 13.75 11.36 3.46
CA LYS A 114 12.45 10.95 2.89
C LYS A 114 11.26 11.82 3.35
N LEU A 115 11.45 13.14 3.51
CA LEU A 115 10.44 14.02 4.13
C LEU A 115 9.08 13.99 3.39
N SER A 116 9.05 13.67 2.09
CA SER A 116 7.83 13.46 1.31
C SER A 116 6.99 12.25 1.76
N GLU A 117 7.59 11.28 2.45
CA GLU A 117 6.90 10.13 3.04
C GLU A 117 6.39 10.52 4.44
N THR A 118 7.25 11.08 5.29
CA THR A 118 6.88 11.58 6.64
C THR A 118 5.77 12.64 6.61
N LEU A 119 5.76 13.53 5.60
CA LEU A 119 4.71 14.53 5.43
C LEU A 119 3.34 13.90 5.16
N LYS A 120 3.29 12.76 4.46
CA LYS A 120 2.07 11.97 4.24
C LYS A 120 1.65 11.22 5.51
N GLU A 121 2.60 10.62 6.23
CA GLU A 121 2.31 9.95 7.52
C GLU A 121 1.76 10.92 8.57
N SER A 122 2.18 12.20 8.54
CA SER A 122 1.66 13.21 9.46
C SER A 122 0.22 13.68 9.18
N GLU A 123 -0.40 13.24 8.08
CA GLU A 123 -1.84 13.39 7.82
C GLU A 123 -2.68 12.20 8.36
N LEU A 124 -2.04 11.12 8.80
CA LEU A 124 -2.67 9.80 9.05
C LEU A 124 -2.97 9.47 10.52
N ILE A 125 -2.98 10.45 11.44
CA ILE A 125 -3.32 10.22 12.87
C ILE A 125 -4.70 10.78 13.22
N ILE A 126 -5.75 10.23 12.62
CA ILE A 126 -7.10 10.06 13.22
C ILE A 126 -7.63 8.70 12.75
N GLU A 127 -8.08 7.86 13.70
CA GLU A 127 -8.64 6.51 13.48
C GLU A 127 -9.89 6.58 12.56
N GLU A 128 -10.15 5.64 11.64
CA GLU A 128 -10.55 4.25 11.92
C GLU A 128 -10.38 3.32 10.68
N GLU A 129 -10.54 2.01 10.89
CA GLU A 129 -10.23 0.94 9.94
C GLU A 129 -11.14 0.89 8.70
N THR A 130 -10.58 0.95 7.49
CA THR A 130 -11.10 0.27 6.29
C THR A 130 -9.96 -0.02 5.30
N THR A 131 -9.37 -1.22 5.39
CA THR A 131 -8.41 -1.71 4.39
C THR A 131 -9.15 -2.17 3.14
N VAL A 132 -9.25 -1.29 2.14
CA VAL A 132 -9.52 -1.69 0.74
C VAL A 132 -8.21 -1.62 -0.02
N SER A 133 -7.76 -2.76 -0.55
CA SER A 133 -6.52 -2.88 -1.29
C SER A 133 -6.60 -2.23 -2.67
N LYS A 134 -5.67 -1.31 -2.92
CA LYS A 134 -5.17 -0.85 -4.22
C LYS A 134 -3.69 -0.49 -4.00
N GLU A 135 -2.72 -0.89 -4.81
CA GLU A 135 -2.80 -1.50 -6.15
C GLU A 135 -1.85 -2.70 -6.21
N GLU A 136 -2.30 -3.82 -6.77
CA GLU A 136 -1.35 -4.70 -7.46
C GLU A 136 -1.06 -4.10 -8.83
N SER A 137 0.23 -3.97 -9.14
CA SER A 137 0.69 -3.59 -10.46
C SER A 137 0.43 -4.73 -11.45
N VAL A 138 -0.77 -4.76 -12.02
CA VAL A 138 -1.00 -5.45 -13.30
C VAL A 138 -0.06 -4.81 -14.31
N LYS A 139 1.03 -5.51 -14.63
CA LYS A 139 1.76 -5.25 -15.87
C LYS A 139 0.76 -5.46 -16.98
N GLU A 140 0.27 -4.37 -17.57
CA GLU A 140 -0.30 -4.46 -18.90
C GLU A 140 0.74 -5.15 -19.78
N GLU A 141 0.43 -6.38 -20.17
CA GLU A 141 1.12 -7.03 -21.26
C GLU A 141 1.11 -6.04 -22.41
N SER A 142 2.28 -5.74 -22.96
CA SER A 142 2.42 -4.78 -24.05
C SER A 142 1.84 -5.37 -25.33
N ALA A 143 0.52 -5.37 -25.39
CA ALA A 143 -0.29 -5.41 -26.57
C ALA A 143 0.09 -4.19 -27.41
N SER A 144 1.23 -4.33 -28.07
CA SER A 144 1.58 -3.65 -29.31
C SER A 144 0.55 -4.08 -30.35
N ILE A 145 -0.66 -3.54 -30.19
CA ILE A 145 -1.60 -3.37 -31.28
C ILE A 145 -0.87 -2.45 -32.25
N ALA A 146 -0.11 -3.07 -33.14
CA ALA A 146 0.31 -2.47 -34.38
C ALA A 146 -0.99 -2.03 -35.04
N ILE A 147 -1.27 -0.72 -34.94
CA ILE A 147 -2.44 -0.08 -35.52
C ILE A 147 -2.43 -0.48 -36.99
N SER A 148 -3.35 -1.35 -37.39
CA SER A 148 -3.54 -1.66 -38.80
C SER A 148 -3.93 -0.35 -39.46
N GLU A 149 -3.08 0.15 -40.36
CA GLU A 149 -3.16 1.48 -40.95
C GLU A 149 -4.49 1.72 -41.69
N ALA A 150 -5.53 2.06 -40.92
CA ALA A 150 -6.67 2.82 -41.36
C ALA A 150 -6.45 4.26 -40.89
N THR A 151 -5.52 4.95 -41.56
CA THR A 151 -5.32 6.39 -41.38
C THR A 151 -6.57 7.13 -41.86
N THR A 152 -7.53 7.30 -40.95
CA THR A 152 -8.54 8.34 -41.08
C THR A 152 -7.81 9.67 -41.07
N GLU A 153 -7.53 10.22 -42.26
CA GLU A 153 -6.99 11.57 -42.39
C GLU A 153 -7.93 12.53 -41.65
N LEU A 154 -7.43 13.09 -40.54
CA LEU A 154 -8.15 14.12 -39.80
C LEU A 154 -8.36 15.34 -40.70
N PRO A 155 -9.51 16.02 -40.61
CA PRO A 155 -9.76 17.20 -41.43
C PRO A 155 -8.75 18.30 -41.09
N SER A 156 -8.25 19.04 -42.08
CA SER A 156 -7.30 20.15 -41.85
C SER A 156 -7.89 21.33 -41.05
N THR A 157 -9.20 21.33 -40.82
CA THR A 157 -9.96 22.33 -40.06
C THR A 157 -11.13 21.64 -39.37
N PHE A 158 -11.37 21.94 -38.10
CA PHE A 158 -12.48 21.37 -37.34
C PHE A 158 -12.96 22.36 -36.26
N ASP A 159 -14.27 22.41 -35.98
CA ASP A 159 -14.85 23.34 -35.02
C ASP A 159 -16.19 22.81 -34.48
N TRP A 160 -16.26 22.50 -33.19
CA TRP A 160 -17.50 22.05 -32.53
C TRP A 160 -18.60 23.13 -32.51
N ARG A 161 -18.27 24.40 -32.75
CA ARG A 161 -19.26 25.48 -32.93
C ARG A 161 -20.02 25.37 -34.25
N ASN A 162 -19.52 24.57 -35.20
CA ASN A 162 -20.11 24.36 -36.51
C ASN A 162 -19.75 22.98 -37.08
N LYS A 163 -20.06 21.91 -36.32
CA LYS A 163 -19.96 20.54 -36.83
C LYS A 163 -21.25 20.20 -37.56
N ASP A 164 -21.15 19.88 -38.84
CA ASP A 164 -22.27 19.54 -39.73
C ASP A 164 -23.39 20.60 -39.79
N GLY A 165 -23.06 21.88 -39.57
CA GLY A 165 -24.01 23.00 -39.56
C GLY A 165 -24.66 23.26 -38.20
N GLN A 166 -24.21 22.60 -37.13
CA GLN A 166 -24.76 22.69 -35.77
C GLN A 166 -23.67 23.13 -34.77
N ASN A 167 -24.08 23.90 -33.76
CA ASN A 167 -23.24 24.30 -32.65
C ASN A 167 -23.46 23.33 -31.47
N TRP A 168 -22.41 22.63 -31.07
CA TRP A 168 -22.45 21.68 -29.96
C TRP A 168 -21.94 22.28 -28.63
N MET A 169 -21.50 23.54 -28.65
CA MET A 169 -21.02 24.26 -27.48
C MET A 169 -22.13 25.07 -26.82
N THR A 170 -22.26 24.96 -25.50
CA THR A 170 -23.08 25.87 -24.69
C THR A 170 -22.56 27.31 -24.70
N SER A 171 -23.38 28.24 -24.21
CA SER A 171 -23.07 29.67 -24.17
C SER A 171 -21.76 30.01 -23.42
N VAL A 172 -21.17 31.17 -23.73
CA VAL A 172 -19.96 31.66 -23.04
C VAL A 172 -20.33 32.47 -21.80
N LYS A 173 -19.92 31.96 -20.64
CA LYS A 173 -20.13 32.56 -19.31
C LYS A 173 -18.98 33.52 -18.92
N ASN A 174 -19.03 34.09 -17.71
CA ASN A 174 -18.06 35.10 -17.24
C ASN A 174 -17.66 34.91 -15.76
N GLN A 175 -16.40 34.53 -15.50
CA GLN A 175 -15.85 34.31 -14.16
C GLN A 175 -15.69 35.60 -13.33
N GLY A 176 -15.70 36.77 -13.95
CA GLY A 176 -15.53 38.06 -13.26
C GLY A 176 -14.15 38.21 -12.61
N SER A 177 -14.11 38.68 -11.36
CA SER A 177 -12.87 38.92 -10.60
C SER A 177 -12.39 37.72 -9.77
N CYS A 178 -13.02 36.57 -9.93
CA CYS A 178 -12.73 35.33 -9.21
C CYS A 178 -11.81 34.44 -10.05
N GLY A 179 -10.80 33.80 -9.45
CA GLY A 179 -9.84 32.89 -10.10
C GLY A 179 -10.39 31.50 -10.46
N SER A 180 -11.66 31.41 -10.81
CA SER A 180 -12.44 30.17 -11.03
C SER A 180 -12.37 29.62 -12.47
N CYS A 181 -11.39 30.05 -13.28
CA CYS A 181 -11.25 29.59 -14.67
C CYS A 181 -11.22 28.06 -14.84
N TRP A 182 -10.77 27.34 -13.82
CA TRP A 182 -10.81 25.88 -13.74
C TRP A 182 -12.26 25.35 -13.80
N ALA A 183 -13.13 25.79 -12.89
CA ALA A 183 -14.54 25.37 -12.85
C ALA A 183 -15.31 25.68 -14.14
N PHE A 184 -15.04 26.84 -14.77
CA PHE A 184 -15.62 27.20 -16.07
C PHE A 184 -15.11 26.33 -17.23
N ALA A 185 -13.88 25.83 -17.16
CA ALA A 185 -13.33 24.94 -18.16
C ALA A 185 -13.91 23.52 -17.99
N ASP A 186 -13.98 23.01 -16.76
CA ASP A 186 -14.58 21.72 -16.44
C ASP A 186 -16.04 21.67 -16.90
N ILE A 187 -16.85 22.62 -16.42
CA ILE A 187 -18.27 22.72 -16.80
C ILE A 187 -18.44 23.00 -18.30
N GLY A 188 -17.67 23.93 -18.87
CA GLY A 188 -17.77 24.26 -20.29
C GLY A 188 -17.42 23.10 -21.23
N GLY A 189 -16.65 22.12 -20.76
CA GLY A 189 -16.40 20.86 -21.45
C GLY A 189 -17.48 19.82 -21.20
N VAL A 190 -17.88 19.61 -19.93
CA VAL A 190 -18.92 18.64 -19.54
C VAL A 190 -20.27 18.96 -20.20
N GLU A 191 -20.70 20.22 -20.20
CA GLU A 191 -21.93 20.66 -20.88
C GLU A 191 -21.93 20.31 -22.38
N ALA A 192 -20.80 20.53 -23.06
CA ALA A 192 -20.68 20.23 -24.49
C ALA A 192 -20.61 18.72 -24.76
N GLN A 193 -19.94 17.94 -23.89
CA GLN A 193 -19.95 16.48 -23.95
C GLN A 193 -21.35 15.92 -23.74
N TYR A 194 -22.17 16.51 -22.86
CA TYR A 194 -23.55 16.10 -22.64
C TYR A 194 -24.40 16.23 -23.91
N ASN A 195 -24.24 17.34 -24.64
CA ASN A 195 -24.90 17.56 -25.93
C ASN A 195 -24.46 16.53 -26.99
N ILE A 196 -23.16 16.19 -27.02
CA ILE A 196 -22.57 15.22 -27.95
C ILE A 196 -23.06 13.79 -27.65
N ALA A 197 -23.02 13.35 -26.39
CA ALA A 197 -23.49 12.04 -25.96
C ALA A 197 -24.98 11.83 -26.27
N ASN A 198 -25.80 12.86 -26.03
CA ASN A 198 -27.23 12.85 -26.36
C ASN A 198 -27.53 13.04 -27.86
N ASN A 199 -26.51 13.26 -28.70
CA ASN A 199 -26.64 13.58 -30.13
C ASN A 199 -27.65 14.73 -30.38
N ASN A 200 -27.64 15.74 -29.53
CA ASN A 200 -28.61 16.84 -29.52
C ASN A 200 -27.96 18.20 -29.18
N PRO A 201 -27.72 19.07 -30.19
CA PRO A 201 -27.08 20.37 -29.97
C PRO A 201 -28.01 21.42 -29.33
N ASP A 202 -29.33 21.17 -29.30
CA ASP A 202 -30.32 22.12 -28.76
C ASP A 202 -30.49 22.02 -27.23
N ILE A 203 -29.69 21.16 -26.55
CA ILE A 203 -29.66 21.07 -25.09
C ILE A 203 -28.87 22.27 -24.53
N ASP A 204 -29.54 23.09 -23.72
CA ASP A 204 -28.93 24.18 -22.96
C ASP A 204 -28.72 23.73 -21.50
N LEU A 205 -27.86 22.73 -21.32
CA LEU A 205 -27.46 22.28 -19.99
C LEU A 205 -26.58 23.37 -19.38
N ASN A 206 -27.06 24.01 -18.32
CA ASN A 206 -26.41 25.15 -17.67
C ASN A 206 -26.03 24.78 -16.24
N LEU A 207 -24.82 24.25 -16.05
CA LEU A 207 -24.32 23.77 -14.76
C LEU A 207 -23.71 24.91 -13.93
N SER A 208 -23.70 24.76 -12.61
CA SER A 208 -23.24 25.76 -11.66
C SER A 208 -21.73 25.70 -11.43
N GLU A 209 -20.98 26.69 -11.90
CA GLU A 209 -19.57 26.85 -11.48
C GLU A 209 -19.47 27.20 -9.99
N GLN A 210 -20.53 27.75 -9.39
CA GLN A 210 -20.58 28.13 -7.99
C GLN A 210 -20.59 26.91 -7.06
N ASP A 211 -21.21 25.80 -7.47
CA ASP A 211 -21.18 24.53 -6.74
C ASP A 211 -19.75 24.01 -6.61
N LEU A 212 -19.00 23.91 -7.72
CA LEU A 212 -17.57 23.56 -7.70
C LEU A 212 -16.77 24.51 -6.79
N VAL A 213 -16.93 25.83 -6.97
CA VAL A 213 -16.17 26.86 -6.22
C VAL A 213 -16.49 26.89 -4.71
N SER A 214 -17.68 26.44 -4.30
CA SER A 214 -18.17 26.58 -2.90
C SER A 214 -18.26 25.26 -2.13
N CYS A 215 -18.47 24.14 -2.83
CA CYS A 215 -18.69 22.82 -2.24
C CYS A 215 -17.48 21.89 -2.39
N CYS A 216 -16.68 22.02 -3.45
CA CYS A 216 -15.48 21.22 -3.61
C CYS A 216 -14.23 21.90 -3.00
N SER A 217 -14.01 21.70 -1.70
CA SER A 217 -12.87 22.27 -0.98
C SER A 217 -11.50 21.82 -1.49
N VAL A 218 -11.41 20.65 -2.12
CA VAL A 218 -10.17 20.11 -2.73
C VAL A 218 -9.95 20.64 -4.15
N CYS A 219 -11.00 20.98 -4.89
CA CYS A 219 -10.89 21.44 -6.28
C CYS A 219 -10.23 22.81 -6.36
N GLY A 220 -10.69 23.76 -5.54
CA GLY A 220 -10.19 25.12 -5.57
C GLY A 220 -11.14 26.15 -4.97
N SER A 221 -10.94 27.40 -5.39
CA SER A 221 -11.76 28.55 -4.97
C SER A 221 -11.55 29.73 -5.95
N CYS A 222 -12.02 30.92 -5.59
CA CYS A 222 -11.64 32.16 -6.28
C CYS A 222 -10.13 32.51 -6.22
N SER A 223 -9.30 31.74 -5.52
CA SER A 223 -7.84 31.88 -5.54
C SER A 223 -7.15 31.02 -6.61
N GLY A 224 -7.89 30.20 -7.36
CA GLY A 224 -7.37 29.16 -8.26
C GLY A 224 -7.86 27.76 -7.87
N GLY A 225 -7.58 26.78 -8.72
CA GLY A 225 -8.01 25.39 -8.56
C GLY A 225 -7.49 24.49 -9.67
N TYR A 226 -7.81 23.21 -9.57
CA TYR A 226 -7.33 22.11 -10.41
C TYR A 226 -8.49 21.48 -11.18
N LEU A 227 -8.27 21.19 -12.46
CA LEU A 227 -9.29 20.67 -13.39
C LEU A 227 -9.62 19.21 -13.08
N GLU A 228 -8.60 18.40 -12.80
CA GLU A 228 -8.69 16.99 -12.42
C GLU A 228 -9.65 16.78 -11.24
N TYR A 229 -9.50 17.58 -10.18
CA TYR A 229 -10.36 17.49 -8.99
C TYR A 229 -11.77 18.02 -9.28
N GLY A 230 -11.92 19.03 -10.15
CA GLY A 230 -13.23 19.49 -10.63
C GLY A 230 -14.00 18.38 -11.33
N LEU A 231 -13.32 17.62 -12.20
CA LEU A 231 -13.88 16.47 -12.90
C LEU A 231 -14.15 15.29 -11.97
N ASP A 232 -13.28 14.99 -11.01
CA ASP A 232 -13.54 14.01 -9.94
C ASP A 232 -14.79 14.39 -9.13
N TYR A 233 -14.96 15.67 -8.79
CA TYR A 233 -16.15 16.13 -8.08
C TYR A 233 -17.42 15.89 -8.90
N ILE A 234 -17.40 16.22 -10.20
CA ILE A 234 -18.52 15.97 -11.11
C ILE A 234 -18.77 14.45 -11.29
N GLN A 235 -17.74 13.61 -11.26
CA GLN A 235 -17.87 12.15 -11.34
C GLN A 235 -18.50 11.56 -10.06
N TYR A 236 -17.84 11.74 -8.92
CA TYR A 236 -18.23 11.07 -7.67
C TYR A 236 -19.40 11.74 -6.96
N THR A 237 -19.41 13.08 -6.88
CA THR A 237 -20.46 13.85 -6.19
C THR A 237 -21.58 14.25 -7.16
N GLY A 238 -21.20 14.73 -8.35
CA GLY A 238 -22.10 15.41 -9.28
C GLY A 238 -22.17 16.91 -9.02
N VAL A 239 -22.55 17.65 -10.07
CA VAL A 239 -22.71 19.11 -10.05
C VAL A 239 -24.17 19.48 -10.32
N ILE A 240 -24.68 20.48 -9.61
CA ILE A 240 -26.04 21.01 -9.82
C ILE A 240 -26.10 22.06 -10.93
N ASP A 241 -27.32 22.35 -11.39
CA ASP A 241 -27.56 23.44 -12.34
C ASP A 241 -27.40 24.86 -11.74
N GLU A 242 -27.11 25.82 -12.61
CA GLU A 242 -26.89 27.24 -12.31
C GLU A 242 -28.13 27.93 -11.72
N ASP A 243 -29.34 27.47 -12.02
CA ASP A 243 -30.58 28.00 -11.40
C ASP A 243 -30.70 27.58 -9.92
N CYS A 244 -30.10 26.45 -9.52
CA CYS A 244 -30.03 25.99 -8.13
C CYS A 244 -28.97 26.74 -7.31
N PHE A 245 -27.84 27.12 -7.92
CA PHE A 245 -26.78 27.88 -7.25
C PHE A 245 -26.09 28.86 -8.23
N PRO A 246 -26.65 30.07 -8.42
CA PRO A 246 -26.13 31.01 -9.41
C PRO A 246 -24.73 31.54 -9.08
N TYR A 247 -23.92 31.72 -10.11
CA TYR A 247 -22.54 32.19 -9.99
C TYR A 247 -22.42 33.64 -9.51
N SER A 248 -21.71 33.83 -8.39
CA SER A 248 -21.56 35.11 -7.69
C SER A 248 -20.15 35.69 -7.76
N ALA A 249 -19.18 34.96 -8.34
CA ALA A 249 -17.75 35.30 -8.34
C ALA A 249 -17.16 35.54 -6.94
N THR A 250 -17.63 34.77 -5.95
CA THR A 250 -17.19 34.78 -4.54
C THR A 250 -17.06 33.36 -4.00
N ASN A 251 -16.30 33.18 -2.92
CA ASN A 251 -16.31 31.92 -2.17
C ASN A 251 -17.56 31.91 -1.26
N GLU A 252 -18.68 31.44 -1.79
CA GLU A 252 -19.93 31.28 -1.04
C GLU A 252 -19.88 30.05 -0.11
N LEU A 253 -20.87 29.92 0.77
CA LEU A 253 -21.05 28.72 1.57
C LEU A 253 -21.79 27.66 0.74
N CYS A 254 -21.29 26.41 0.72
CA CYS A 254 -21.98 25.28 0.09
C CYS A 254 -23.44 25.07 0.57
N SER A 255 -23.76 25.52 1.78
CA SER A 255 -25.14 25.51 2.31
C SER A 255 -26.10 26.49 1.63
N ASN A 256 -25.63 27.32 0.70
CA ASN A 256 -26.44 28.31 -0.03
C ASN A 256 -27.16 27.71 -1.26
N ARG A 257 -26.92 26.42 -1.57
CA ARG A 257 -27.63 25.68 -2.63
C ARG A 257 -29.14 25.65 -2.41
N CYS A 258 -29.90 25.47 -3.50
CA CYS A 258 -31.34 25.26 -3.43
C CYS A 258 -31.71 24.04 -2.56
N SER A 259 -32.91 24.05 -1.96
CA SER A 259 -33.32 23.03 -0.97
C SER A 259 -33.47 21.61 -1.52
N ASP A 260 -33.61 21.49 -2.83
CA ASP A 260 -33.88 20.27 -3.60
C ASP A 260 -32.66 19.79 -4.42
N TRP A 261 -31.47 20.35 -4.15
CA TRP A 261 -30.21 20.14 -4.87
C TRP A 261 -29.85 18.66 -5.12
N GLU A 262 -30.16 17.76 -4.18
CA GLU A 262 -29.90 16.31 -4.29
C GLU A 262 -30.60 15.66 -5.50
N ASN A 263 -31.72 16.24 -5.97
CA ASN A 263 -32.48 15.74 -7.12
C ASN A 263 -32.07 16.42 -8.45
N ARG A 264 -31.02 17.25 -8.44
CA ARG A 264 -30.59 18.11 -9.55
C ARG A 264 -29.13 17.88 -9.95
N LEU A 265 -28.52 16.82 -9.44
CA LEU A 265 -27.12 16.45 -9.70
C LEU A 265 -26.97 15.87 -11.11
N THR A 266 -26.09 16.46 -11.90
CA THR A 266 -25.57 15.90 -13.14
C THR A 266 -24.20 15.27 -12.85
N LYS A 267 -23.95 14.06 -13.37
CA LYS A 267 -22.67 13.36 -13.22
C LYS A 267 -22.03 13.07 -14.57
N ILE A 268 -20.72 12.83 -14.54
CA ILE A 268 -19.99 12.16 -15.63
C ILE A 268 -19.58 10.78 -15.14
N CYS A 269 -19.47 9.81 -16.05
CA CYS A 269 -19.12 8.43 -15.69
C CYS A 269 -17.62 8.27 -15.43
N ASP A 270 -16.84 9.02 -16.18
CA ASP A 270 -15.39 8.94 -16.27
C ASP A 270 -14.87 10.23 -16.87
N TRP A 271 -13.60 10.51 -16.62
CA TRP A 271 -12.83 11.47 -17.42
C TRP A 271 -11.49 10.84 -17.73
N LYS A 272 -10.89 11.22 -18.87
CA LYS A 272 -9.58 10.67 -19.29
C LYS A 272 -8.66 11.76 -19.80
N GLN A 273 -7.38 11.59 -19.50
CA GLN A 273 -6.31 12.39 -20.08
C GLN A 273 -5.99 11.92 -21.52
N THR A 274 -5.57 12.83 -22.41
CA THR A 274 -5.01 12.44 -23.71
C THR A 274 -3.70 11.65 -23.53
N PRO A 275 -3.44 10.56 -24.29
CA PRO A 275 -2.28 9.69 -24.08
C PRO A 275 -0.93 10.40 -24.21
N THR A 276 -0.82 11.32 -25.17
CA THR A 276 0.34 12.20 -25.31
C THR A 276 -0.08 13.67 -25.29
N ASN A 277 0.92 14.56 -25.35
CA ASN A 277 0.73 15.99 -25.51
C ASN A 277 0.79 16.46 -26.97
N GLU A 278 1.06 15.57 -27.93
CA GLU A 278 1.30 15.92 -29.32
C GLU A 278 0.03 16.51 -29.98
N PRO A 279 0.15 17.52 -30.87
CA PRO A 279 -0.99 18.13 -31.56
C PRO A 279 -1.90 17.13 -32.27
N GLU A 280 -1.34 16.07 -32.83
CA GLU A 280 -2.06 15.02 -33.57
C GLU A 280 -3.03 14.24 -32.68
N ASP A 281 -2.62 13.87 -31.47
CA ASP A 281 -3.48 13.22 -30.49
C ASP A 281 -4.60 14.15 -30.04
N ILE A 282 -4.27 15.43 -29.74
CA ILE A 282 -5.29 16.43 -29.37
C ILE A 282 -6.34 16.52 -30.47
N LYS A 283 -5.93 16.64 -31.74
CA LYS A 283 -6.85 16.69 -32.89
C LYS A 283 -7.68 15.42 -33.03
N TYR A 284 -7.08 14.25 -32.79
CA TYR A 284 -7.78 12.97 -32.87
C TYR A 284 -8.91 12.91 -31.84
N TYR A 285 -8.61 13.08 -30.55
CA TYR A 285 -9.63 13.04 -29.48
C TYR A 285 -10.64 14.20 -29.60
N LEU A 286 -10.19 15.39 -30.02
CA LEU A 286 -11.07 16.52 -30.27
C LEU A 286 -12.08 16.26 -31.40
N THR A 287 -11.69 15.52 -32.44
CA THR A 287 -12.56 15.21 -33.59
C THR A 287 -13.46 14.00 -33.33
N THR A 288 -12.95 12.99 -32.61
CA THR A 288 -13.61 11.69 -32.43
C THR A 288 -14.43 11.57 -31.14
N VAL A 289 -14.06 12.29 -30.08
CA VAL A 289 -14.74 12.25 -28.77
C VAL A 289 -15.48 13.56 -28.52
N GLY A 290 -14.76 14.69 -28.37
CA GLY A 290 -15.39 15.98 -28.11
C GLY A 290 -14.42 17.07 -27.64
N PRO A 291 -14.92 18.24 -27.22
CA PRO A 291 -14.10 19.33 -26.70
C PRO A 291 -13.15 18.89 -25.59
N ILE A 292 -11.93 19.42 -25.61
CA ILE A 292 -10.86 19.07 -24.67
C ILE A 292 -10.71 20.16 -23.61
N ILE A 293 -11.00 19.81 -22.36
CA ILE A 293 -10.77 20.64 -21.18
C ILE A 293 -9.26 20.74 -20.98
N SER A 294 -8.70 21.94 -20.85
CA SER A 294 -7.25 22.13 -20.79
C SER A 294 -6.88 23.43 -20.08
N ALA A 295 -5.59 23.64 -19.86
CA ALA A 295 -5.05 24.89 -19.34
C ALA A 295 -4.04 25.50 -20.32
N MET A 296 -3.78 26.79 -20.19
CA MET A 296 -2.78 27.51 -20.97
C MET A 296 -1.97 28.47 -20.09
N TRP A 297 -0.81 28.89 -20.60
CA TRP A 297 -0.18 30.11 -20.13
C TRP A 297 -0.94 31.32 -20.67
N TYR A 298 -1.36 32.22 -19.79
CA TYR A 298 -1.80 33.55 -20.14
C TYR A 298 -0.94 34.59 -19.41
N ASP A 299 -0.34 35.51 -20.16
CA ASP A 299 0.35 36.68 -19.60
C ASP A 299 -0.25 37.99 -20.11
N MET A 300 -0.17 39.03 -19.28
CA MET A 300 -0.60 40.39 -19.63
C MET A 300 0.29 41.08 -20.69
N GLY A 301 1.29 40.37 -21.24
CA GLY A 301 2.11 40.84 -22.35
C GLY A 301 1.67 40.32 -23.71
N GLY A 302 0.85 39.26 -23.74
CA GLY A 302 0.39 38.61 -24.97
C GLY A 302 -0.36 39.55 -25.90
N TYR A 303 -0.31 39.24 -27.20
CA TYR A 303 -0.86 40.09 -28.25
C TYR A 303 -1.55 39.25 -29.33
N PHE A 304 -2.51 39.85 -30.01
CA PHE A 304 -3.05 39.31 -31.25
C PHE A 304 -2.16 39.75 -32.41
N ASP A 305 -1.74 38.81 -33.25
CA ASP A 305 -0.97 39.09 -34.46
C ASP A 305 -1.86 39.71 -35.57
N GLU A 306 -1.28 40.01 -36.72
CA GLU A 306 -1.99 40.66 -37.84
C GLU A 306 -3.12 39.81 -38.45
N ASN A 307 -3.15 38.50 -38.15
CA ASN A 307 -4.22 37.58 -38.52
C ASN A 307 -5.19 37.35 -37.35
N GLY A 308 -5.09 38.13 -36.27
CA GLY A 308 -5.93 37.98 -35.08
C GLY A 308 -5.62 36.72 -34.26
N ILE A 309 -4.50 36.03 -34.47
CA ILE A 309 -4.13 34.87 -33.65
C ILE A 309 -3.40 35.36 -32.40
N PHE A 310 -3.82 34.92 -31.22
CA PHE A 310 -3.19 35.28 -29.95
C PHE A 310 -1.85 34.57 -29.77
N ARG A 311 -0.85 35.32 -29.30
CA ARG A 311 0.53 34.89 -29.04
C ARG A 311 0.96 35.31 -27.64
N CYS A 312 1.51 34.39 -26.87
CA CYS A 312 2.11 34.67 -25.56
C CYS A 312 3.58 35.08 -25.69
N ASN A 313 4.07 35.90 -24.75
CA ASN A 313 5.48 36.29 -24.70
C ASN A 313 6.32 35.33 -23.84
N GLY A 314 5.69 34.64 -22.89
CA GLY A 314 6.31 33.60 -22.05
C GLY A 314 5.79 32.19 -22.37
N ASN A 315 6.48 31.20 -21.80
CA ASN A 315 6.12 29.78 -21.88
C ASN A 315 6.61 29.09 -20.59
N TRP A 316 6.04 29.48 -19.44
CA TRP A 316 6.63 29.27 -18.11
C TRP A 316 5.76 28.43 -17.15
N GLY A 317 4.76 27.74 -17.70
CA GLY A 317 3.79 26.91 -16.98
C GLY A 317 2.38 27.13 -17.53
N VAL A 318 1.34 26.69 -16.81
CA VAL A 318 -0.07 27.00 -17.10
C VAL A 318 -0.69 27.78 -15.94
N ASN A 319 -1.64 28.67 -16.22
CA ASN A 319 -2.28 29.51 -15.19
C ASN A 319 -3.74 29.90 -15.50
N HIS A 320 -4.31 29.46 -16.63
CA HIS A 320 -5.68 29.79 -17.04
C HIS A 320 -6.37 28.58 -17.68
N GLY A 321 -7.54 28.20 -17.15
CA GLY A 321 -8.38 27.11 -17.66
C GLY A 321 -9.21 27.53 -18.87
N ILE A 322 -9.26 26.68 -19.89
CA ILE A 322 -9.95 26.87 -21.18
C ILE A 322 -10.54 25.56 -21.71
N VAL A 323 -11.35 25.64 -22.76
CA VAL A 323 -11.78 24.44 -23.52
C VAL A 323 -11.33 24.58 -24.97
N ILE A 324 -10.58 23.59 -25.49
CA ILE A 324 -10.23 23.50 -26.92
C ILE A 324 -11.44 22.94 -27.66
N VAL A 325 -11.98 23.70 -28.61
CA VAL A 325 -13.22 23.36 -29.35
C VAL A 325 -12.98 23.12 -30.85
N GLY A 326 -11.79 23.41 -31.34
CA GLY A 326 -11.46 23.27 -32.77
C GLY A 326 -10.01 23.63 -33.10
N TYR A 327 -9.67 23.56 -34.38
CA TYR A 327 -8.34 23.87 -34.92
C TYR A 327 -8.38 24.21 -36.42
N ASN A 328 -7.34 24.89 -36.92
CA ASN A 328 -7.15 25.19 -38.33
C ASN A 328 -5.66 25.07 -38.71
N ASP A 329 -5.30 24.06 -39.49
CA ASP A 329 -3.91 23.80 -39.90
C ASP A 329 -3.38 24.77 -40.95
N THR A 330 -4.27 25.39 -41.75
CA THR A 330 -3.86 26.42 -42.71
C THR A 330 -3.54 27.74 -42.00
N GLY A 331 -4.23 28.03 -40.90
CA GLY A 331 -3.95 29.18 -40.03
C GLY A 331 -2.91 28.93 -38.94
N GLY A 332 -2.67 27.67 -38.57
CA GLY A 332 -1.72 27.27 -37.52
C GLY A 332 -2.22 27.59 -36.09
N TYR A 333 -3.51 27.44 -35.82
CA TYR A 333 -4.13 27.82 -34.54
C TYR A 333 -5.17 26.84 -34.00
N TRP A 334 -5.29 26.81 -32.66
CA TRP A 334 -6.38 26.22 -31.89
C TRP A 334 -7.55 27.22 -31.76
N ILE A 335 -8.77 26.71 -31.65
CA ILE A 335 -9.99 27.48 -31.33
C ILE A 335 -10.36 27.18 -29.87
N LEU A 336 -10.44 28.20 -29.02
CA LEU A 336 -10.66 28.04 -27.58
C LEU A 336 -11.92 28.76 -27.10
N LYS A 337 -12.73 28.10 -26.25
CA LYS A 337 -13.77 28.73 -25.41
C LYS A 337 -13.09 29.37 -24.20
N ASN A 338 -13.34 30.66 -23.96
CA ASN A 338 -12.87 31.37 -22.77
C ASN A 338 -14.03 31.64 -21.80
N SER A 339 -13.70 32.06 -20.57
CA SER A 339 -14.62 32.30 -19.45
C SER A 339 -14.69 33.78 -19.04
N TRP A 340 -14.37 34.71 -19.95
CA TRP A 340 -14.36 36.18 -19.68
C TRP A 340 -15.54 36.93 -20.33
N GLY A 341 -16.58 36.19 -20.74
CA GLY A 341 -17.79 36.71 -21.36
C GLY A 341 -17.65 37.07 -22.84
N ILE A 342 -18.80 37.15 -23.52
CA ILE A 342 -18.91 37.36 -24.98
C ILE A 342 -18.24 38.63 -25.53
N GLY A 343 -17.94 39.61 -24.68
CA GLY A 343 -17.30 40.87 -25.08
C GLY A 343 -15.78 40.82 -25.20
N TRP A 344 -15.16 39.67 -24.90
CA TRP A 344 -13.71 39.46 -24.97
C TRP A 344 -13.33 38.69 -26.25
N GLY A 345 -12.16 38.99 -26.83
CA GLY A 345 -11.60 38.27 -27.99
C GLY A 345 -10.92 39.14 -29.06
N GLY A 346 -11.38 40.36 -29.32
CA GLY A 346 -10.77 41.27 -30.32
C GLY A 346 -11.41 41.17 -31.72
N THR A 347 -10.60 41.06 -32.79
CA THR A 347 -11.07 40.93 -34.19
C THR A 347 -10.74 39.56 -34.78
N SER A 348 -11.76 38.84 -35.26
CA SER A 348 -11.66 37.46 -35.76
C SER A 348 -11.03 37.37 -37.16
N PRO A 349 -10.11 36.40 -37.44
CA PRO A 349 -9.77 35.96 -38.80
C PRO A 349 -10.91 35.27 -39.55
N GLU A 350 -11.86 34.67 -38.82
CA GLU A 350 -13.03 33.99 -39.41
C GLU A 350 -14.19 34.99 -39.62
N PRO A 351 -15.18 34.68 -40.49
CA PRO A 351 -16.29 35.59 -40.78
C PRO A 351 -17.16 35.94 -39.57
N GLU A 352 -17.20 35.06 -38.58
CA GLU A 352 -18.01 35.20 -37.36
C GLU A 352 -17.23 35.93 -36.25
N PRO A 353 -17.92 36.73 -35.41
CA PRO A 353 -17.30 37.40 -34.27
C PRO A 353 -16.80 36.39 -33.23
N TYR A 354 -15.93 36.87 -32.33
CA TYR A 354 -15.34 36.00 -31.31
C TYR A 354 -16.34 35.51 -30.27
N ASP A 355 -17.28 36.35 -29.85
CA ASP A 355 -18.32 36.02 -28.86
C ASP A 355 -17.80 35.27 -27.62
N GLY A 356 -16.59 35.63 -27.15
CA GLY A 356 -15.93 35.02 -25.99
C GLY A 356 -15.03 33.81 -26.29
N TYR A 357 -14.92 33.39 -27.55
CA TYR A 357 -13.88 32.49 -28.06
C TYR A 357 -12.64 33.27 -28.49
N PHE A 358 -11.53 32.58 -28.74
CA PHE A 358 -10.33 33.14 -29.35
C PHE A 358 -9.47 32.09 -30.05
N PHE A 359 -8.58 32.53 -30.94
CA PHE A 359 -7.64 31.66 -31.65
C PHE A 359 -6.24 31.80 -31.05
N VAL A 360 -5.55 30.70 -30.79
CA VAL A 360 -4.19 30.70 -30.22
C VAL A 360 -3.27 29.83 -31.07
N GLY A 361 -2.07 30.32 -31.36
CA GLY A 361 -1.11 29.58 -32.19
C GLY A 361 -0.70 28.22 -31.60
N TYR A 362 -0.42 27.25 -32.45
CA TYR A 362 0.03 25.91 -32.01
C TYR A 362 1.36 25.93 -31.23
N ASP A 363 2.20 26.91 -31.50
CA ASP A 363 3.60 27.04 -31.05
C ASP A 363 3.78 27.96 -29.83
N THR A 364 2.70 28.33 -29.13
CA THR A 364 2.71 29.33 -28.06
C THR A 364 1.81 28.94 -26.88
N CYS A 365 1.92 29.70 -25.78
CA CYS A 365 1.08 29.63 -24.59
C CYS A 365 0.99 28.25 -23.89
N SER A 366 1.98 27.37 -24.07
CA SER A 366 2.02 26.00 -23.52
C SER A 366 0.78 25.11 -23.83
N ILE A 367 0.00 25.34 -24.90
CA ILE A 367 -1.27 24.61 -25.13
C ILE A 367 -1.06 23.18 -25.64
N ALA A 368 -0.20 23.01 -26.64
CA ALA A 368 0.16 21.68 -27.15
C ALA A 368 1.49 21.23 -26.53
N ASN A 369 2.56 21.95 -26.87
CA ASN A 369 3.92 21.64 -26.44
C ASN A 369 4.34 22.45 -25.21
N GLY A 370 4.55 21.74 -24.09
CA GLY A 370 5.11 22.29 -22.85
C GLY A 370 6.58 22.66 -23.00
N GLY A 371 6.86 23.81 -23.62
CA GLY A 371 8.22 24.32 -23.80
C GLY A 371 8.77 24.99 -22.54
N GLY A 372 9.12 24.20 -21.52
CA GLY A 372 9.73 24.68 -20.27
C GLY A 372 10.36 23.56 -19.45
N TYR A 373 11.49 23.82 -18.80
CA TYR A 373 12.31 22.83 -18.04
C TYR A 373 11.67 22.36 -16.71
N TYR A 374 10.38 22.60 -16.49
CA TYR A 374 9.62 22.28 -15.27
C TYR A 374 8.26 21.68 -15.66
N ASN A 375 7.91 20.54 -15.07
CA ASN A 375 6.73 19.72 -15.40
C ASN A 375 5.40 20.39 -14.98
N SER A 376 4.96 21.40 -15.74
CA SER A 376 3.58 21.91 -15.72
C SER A 376 3.04 21.91 -17.15
N TYR A 377 2.89 20.69 -17.68
CA TYR A 377 2.20 20.47 -18.94
C TYR A 377 0.70 20.76 -18.76
N PRO A 378 0.01 21.27 -19.79
CA PRO A 378 -1.45 21.31 -19.79
C PRO A 378 -1.99 19.88 -19.67
N ILE A 379 -2.74 19.59 -18.61
CA ILE A 379 -3.46 18.33 -18.50
C ILE A 379 -4.76 18.48 -19.31
N LYS A 380 -5.02 17.51 -20.18
CA LYS A 380 -6.01 17.61 -21.27
C LYS A 380 -7.06 16.52 -21.08
N PHE A 381 -8.26 16.89 -20.70
CA PHE A 381 -9.32 15.95 -20.33
C PHE A 381 -10.50 15.96 -21.30
N TYR A 382 -11.16 14.82 -21.40
CA TYR A 382 -12.52 14.71 -21.92
C TYR A 382 -13.37 13.92 -20.93
N ALA A 383 -14.64 14.34 -20.77
CA ALA A 383 -15.62 13.63 -19.97
C ALA A 383 -16.32 12.54 -20.80
N ILE A 384 -16.73 11.46 -20.14
CA ILE A 384 -17.55 10.37 -20.70
C ILE A 384 -18.91 10.42 -20.01
N ILE A 385 -19.97 10.39 -20.82
CA ILE A 385 -21.37 10.41 -20.38
C ILE A 385 -22.09 9.30 -21.13
N ASP A 386 -22.81 8.45 -20.40
CA ASP A 386 -23.71 7.43 -20.92
C ASP A 386 -25.02 7.51 -20.11
N GLU A 387 -26.15 7.41 -20.81
CA GLU A 387 -27.49 7.28 -20.20
C GLU A 387 -28.18 5.97 -20.64
N ILE A 388 -27.48 5.11 -21.40
CA ILE A 388 -28.02 3.87 -21.94
C ILE A 388 -27.77 2.73 -20.95
N ALA A 389 -28.80 2.38 -20.20
CA ALA A 389 -28.73 1.26 -19.27
C ALA A 389 -28.41 -0.09 -19.97
N PRO A 390 -27.65 -0.99 -19.31
CA PRO A 390 -27.42 -2.35 -19.78
C PRO A 390 -28.69 -3.13 -20.09
N SER A 391 -28.56 -4.17 -20.92
CA SER A 391 -29.63 -5.16 -21.02
C SER A 391 -29.82 -5.92 -19.72
N SER A 392 -31.09 -6.23 -19.41
CA SER A 392 -31.44 -7.07 -18.27
C SER A 392 -31.02 -8.52 -18.49
N VAL A 393 -30.63 -9.17 -17.40
CA VAL A 393 -30.30 -10.60 -17.39
C VAL A 393 -31.59 -11.41 -17.61
N THR A 394 -31.60 -12.36 -18.54
CA THR A 394 -32.82 -13.13 -18.91
C THR A 394 -32.76 -14.62 -18.61
N ASP A 395 -31.60 -15.13 -18.22
CA ASP A 395 -31.34 -16.55 -17.96
C ASP A 395 -30.73 -16.80 -16.56
N LEU A 396 -31.06 -15.95 -15.58
CA LEU A 396 -30.65 -16.16 -14.19
C LEU A 396 -31.15 -17.53 -13.70
N THR A 397 -30.23 -18.32 -13.14
CA THR A 397 -30.47 -19.67 -12.64
C THR A 397 -29.84 -19.88 -11.27
N PHE A 398 -30.46 -20.75 -10.48
CA PHE A 398 -29.91 -21.23 -9.21
C PHE A 398 -29.16 -22.54 -9.48
N ILE A 399 -27.87 -22.59 -9.15
CA ILE A 399 -27.01 -23.75 -9.43
C ILE A 399 -26.98 -24.69 -8.23
N ASN A 400 -26.57 -24.18 -7.08
CA ASN A 400 -26.48 -24.93 -5.82
C ASN A 400 -26.51 -23.97 -4.62
N SER A 401 -26.48 -24.54 -3.43
CA SER A 401 -26.28 -23.82 -2.18
C SER A 401 -25.62 -24.72 -1.15
N THR A 402 -24.83 -24.09 -0.29
CA THR A 402 -24.31 -24.59 0.98
C THR A 402 -25.32 -24.27 2.09
N GLY A 403 -24.90 -24.24 3.35
CA GLY A 403 -25.75 -23.88 4.48
C GLY A 403 -26.18 -22.42 4.50
N ILE A 404 -25.32 -21.48 4.11
CA ILE A 404 -25.63 -20.04 4.15
C ILE A 404 -25.27 -19.27 2.87
N THR A 405 -24.81 -19.97 1.83
CA THR A 405 -24.46 -19.39 0.54
C THR A 405 -25.32 -19.98 -0.58
N ALA A 406 -25.73 -19.14 -1.53
CA ALA A 406 -26.41 -19.56 -2.76
C ALA A 406 -25.59 -19.18 -3.99
N THR A 407 -25.28 -20.16 -4.85
CA THR A 407 -24.56 -19.92 -6.11
C THR A 407 -25.56 -19.77 -7.26
N LEU A 408 -25.47 -18.64 -7.94
CA LEU A 408 -26.30 -18.27 -9.08
C LEU A 408 -25.44 -18.24 -10.35
N GLU A 409 -26.03 -18.57 -11.50
CA GLU A 409 -25.41 -18.46 -12.83
C GLU A 409 -26.31 -17.67 -13.78
N TRP A 410 -25.71 -16.81 -14.60
CA TRP A 410 -26.36 -16.18 -15.74
C TRP A 410 -25.37 -15.89 -16.88
N THR A 411 -25.87 -15.51 -18.05
CA THR A 411 -25.04 -14.99 -19.13
C THR A 411 -24.88 -13.46 -19.00
N ALA A 412 -23.63 -13.00 -19.03
CA ALA A 412 -23.28 -11.59 -18.98
C ALA A 412 -23.96 -10.79 -20.12
N THR A 413 -24.49 -9.62 -19.79
CA THR A 413 -25.19 -8.73 -20.72
C THR A 413 -24.23 -7.70 -21.32
N GLY A 414 -24.63 -6.98 -22.38
CA GLY A 414 -23.84 -5.86 -22.90
C GLY A 414 -24.25 -4.53 -22.27
N ASN A 415 -23.33 -3.56 -22.35
CA ASN A 415 -23.58 -2.15 -22.04
C ASN A 415 -24.72 -1.63 -22.93
N ASP A 416 -24.54 -1.78 -24.25
CA ASP A 416 -25.50 -1.35 -25.27
C ASP A 416 -26.17 -2.56 -25.93
N GLY A 417 -26.88 -3.36 -25.14
CA GLY A 417 -27.55 -4.57 -25.62
C GLY A 417 -26.71 -5.84 -25.42
N LEU A 418 -26.02 -6.25 -26.49
CA LEU A 418 -25.14 -7.45 -26.52
C LEU A 418 -23.69 -7.10 -26.88
N VAL A 419 -23.31 -5.82 -26.74
CA VAL A 419 -21.96 -5.32 -27.06
C VAL A 419 -21.36 -4.71 -25.79
N GLY A 420 -20.06 -4.93 -25.58
CA GLY A 420 -19.34 -4.52 -24.37
C GLY A 420 -19.52 -5.51 -23.20
N SER A 421 -19.22 -5.01 -22.02
CA SER A 421 -19.45 -5.66 -20.71
C SER A 421 -20.24 -4.69 -19.84
N PRO A 422 -21.02 -5.15 -18.86
CA PRO A 422 -21.47 -4.29 -17.77
C PRO A 422 -20.27 -4.06 -16.83
N TYR A 423 -20.38 -3.10 -15.92
CA TYR A 423 -19.32 -2.79 -14.97
C TYR A 423 -19.45 -3.63 -13.69
N HIS A 424 -20.68 -3.83 -13.21
CA HIS A 424 -20.99 -4.74 -12.11
C HIS A 424 -22.47 -5.13 -12.10
N TYR A 425 -22.81 -5.99 -11.15
CA TYR A 425 -24.16 -6.46 -10.90
C TYR A 425 -24.54 -6.22 -9.45
N LYS A 426 -25.83 -6.05 -9.21
CA LYS A 426 -26.42 -6.05 -7.88
C LYS A 426 -27.39 -7.21 -7.79
N ILE A 427 -27.19 -8.07 -6.81
CA ILE A 427 -27.98 -9.28 -6.59
C ILE A 427 -28.92 -9.01 -5.42
N ALA A 428 -30.22 -8.90 -5.70
CA ALA A 428 -31.27 -8.75 -4.70
C ALA A 428 -31.74 -10.12 -4.22
N PHE A 429 -31.96 -10.25 -2.91
CA PHE A 429 -32.47 -11.46 -2.28
C PHE A 429 -33.51 -11.16 -1.19
N SER A 430 -34.53 -12.01 -1.08
CA SER A 430 -35.60 -11.87 -0.09
C SER A 430 -36.31 -13.21 0.17
N THR A 431 -36.88 -13.40 1.36
CA THR A 431 -37.77 -14.53 1.65
C THR A 431 -39.15 -14.38 1.01
N GLU A 432 -39.47 -13.19 0.50
CA GLU A 432 -40.70 -12.87 -0.25
C GLU A 432 -40.40 -12.63 -1.74
N PRO A 433 -41.36 -12.84 -2.66
CA PRO A 433 -41.14 -12.63 -4.09
C PRO A 433 -40.66 -11.21 -4.45
N ILE A 434 -39.61 -11.15 -5.28
CA ILE A 434 -39.04 -9.90 -5.80
C ILE A 434 -39.78 -9.45 -7.07
N SER A 435 -39.83 -8.13 -7.26
CA SER A 435 -40.41 -7.42 -8.40
C SER A 435 -39.69 -6.08 -8.57
N GLU A 436 -39.86 -5.43 -9.73
CA GLU A 436 -39.35 -4.07 -9.96
C GLU A 436 -39.78 -3.09 -8.84
N SER A 437 -40.99 -3.25 -8.30
CA SER A 437 -41.56 -2.36 -7.29
C SER A 437 -41.02 -2.49 -5.86
N ASN A 438 -40.32 -3.59 -5.54
CA ASN A 438 -39.72 -3.81 -4.21
C ASN A 438 -38.21 -4.06 -4.25
N TYR A 439 -37.59 -4.10 -5.43
CA TYR A 439 -36.15 -4.34 -5.63
C TYR A 439 -35.26 -3.43 -4.76
N ASP A 440 -35.55 -2.13 -4.70
CA ASP A 440 -34.77 -1.17 -3.89
C ASP A 440 -34.96 -1.35 -2.38
N SER A 441 -36.06 -1.97 -1.94
CA SER A 441 -36.37 -2.20 -0.52
C SER A 441 -35.85 -3.52 0.06
N VAL A 442 -35.52 -4.52 -0.77
CA VAL A 442 -35.01 -5.83 -0.30
C VAL A 442 -33.49 -5.83 -0.06
N GLN A 443 -32.96 -6.87 0.57
CA GLN A 443 -31.51 -7.03 0.77
C GLN A 443 -30.81 -7.21 -0.58
N LYS A 444 -29.58 -6.67 -0.69
CA LYS A 444 -28.81 -6.60 -1.94
C LYS A 444 -27.32 -6.77 -1.66
N GLN A 445 -26.65 -7.60 -2.44
CA GLN A 445 -25.19 -7.77 -2.45
C GLN A 445 -24.63 -7.27 -3.80
N TRP A 446 -23.47 -6.61 -3.79
CA TRP A 446 -22.75 -6.24 -5.01
C TRP A 446 -21.92 -7.42 -5.53
N PHE A 447 -21.78 -7.51 -6.86
CA PHE A 447 -20.93 -8.48 -7.53
C PHE A 447 -20.22 -7.80 -8.71
N TYR A 448 -18.92 -7.55 -8.54
CA TYR A 448 -18.08 -6.89 -9.56
C TYR A 448 -17.58 -7.93 -10.56
N ASN A 449 -17.90 -7.73 -11.84
CA ASN A 449 -17.51 -8.62 -12.92
C ASN A 449 -17.60 -7.87 -14.25
N SER A 450 -16.52 -7.91 -15.04
CA SER A 450 -16.36 -7.19 -16.31
C SER A 450 -16.31 -8.13 -17.53
N GLU A 451 -16.76 -9.39 -17.38
CA GLU A 451 -16.77 -10.38 -18.46
C GLU A 451 -17.63 -9.89 -19.65
N PRO A 452 -17.18 -10.14 -20.89
CA PRO A 452 -17.87 -9.65 -22.09
C PRO A 452 -19.25 -10.31 -22.26
N ALA A 453 -20.16 -9.57 -22.89
CA ALA A 453 -21.50 -10.04 -23.20
C ALA A 453 -21.48 -11.42 -23.89
N GLY A 454 -22.27 -12.36 -23.34
CA GLY A 454 -22.31 -13.76 -23.80
C GLY A 454 -21.49 -14.74 -22.96
N THR A 455 -20.54 -14.28 -22.12
CA THR A 455 -19.85 -15.15 -21.16
C THR A 455 -20.81 -15.67 -20.09
N LYS A 456 -20.65 -16.91 -19.66
CA LYS A 456 -21.37 -17.48 -18.51
C LYS A 456 -20.61 -17.14 -17.23
N ILE A 457 -21.30 -16.54 -16.26
CA ILE A 457 -20.71 -16.10 -14.99
C ILE A 457 -21.49 -16.65 -13.80
N ASN A 458 -20.75 -17.00 -12.76
CA ASN A 458 -21.27 -17.50 -11.49
C ASN A 458 -21.03 -16.46 -10.40
N ALA A 459 -21.98 -16.31 -9.48
CA ALA A 459 -21.82 -15.47 -8.30
C ALA A 459 -22.44 -16.12 -7.06
N SER A 460 -21.80 -15.91 -5.92
CA SER A 460 -22.23 -16.45 -4.62
C SER A 460 -22.84 -15.35 -3.74
N VAL A 461 -24.09 -15.54 -3.33
CA VAL A 461 -24.77 -14.70 -2.34
C VAL A 461 -24.56 -15.33 -0.97
N LYS A 462 -23.75 -14.68 -0.13
CA LYS A 462 -23.39 -15.16 1.22
C LYS A 462 -24.33 -14.56 2.29
N GLY A 463 -24.27 -15.07 3.51
CA GLY A 463 -25.01 -14.51 4.64
C GLY A 463 -26.53 -14.72 4.58
N LEU A 464 -26.96 -15.81 3.96
CA LEU A 464 -28.36 -16.27 3.95
C LEU A 464 -28.63 -17.15 5.18
N PHE A 465 -29.84 -17.12 5.74
CA PHE A 465 -30.18 -18.05 6.81
C PHE A 465 -30.24 -19.50 6.28
N PRO A 466 -29.86 -20.50 7.09
CA PRO A 466 -29.93 -21.90 6.69
C PRO A 466 -31.36 -22.42 6.54
N GLU A 467 -31.51 -23.48 5.74
CA GLU A 467 -32.78 -24.16 5.43
C GLU A 467 -33.94 -23.22 5.01
N THR A 468 -33.59 -22.05 4.45
CA THR A 468 -34.51 -20.95 4.17
C THR A 468 -34.66 -20.74 2.66
N THR A 469 -35.90 -20.59 2.19
CA THR A 469 -36.18 -20.29 0.79
C THR A 469 -36.06 -18.80 0.51
N TYR A 470 -35.23 -18.45 -0.47
CA TYR A 470 -35.02 -17.09 -0.96
C TYR A 470 -35.42 -16.98 -2.42
N TYR A 471 -35.96 -15.83 -2.79
CA TYR A 471 -36.11 -15.36 -4.17
C TYR A 471 -34.92 -14.46 -4.51
N PHE A 472 -34.41 -14.60 -5.73
CA PHE A 472 -33.27 -13.81 -6.23
C PHE A 472 -33.61 -13.11 -7.54
N ALA A 473 -33.10 -11.89 -7.70
CA ALA A 473 -33.15 -11.12 -8.93
C ALA A 473 -31.86 -10.30 -9.08
N VAL A 474 -31.44 -10.03 -10.31
CA VAL A 474 -30.21 -9.29 -10.61
C VAL A 474 -30.52 -8.07 -11.46
N LYS A 475 -29.82 -6.95 -11.20
CA LYS A 475 -29.64 -5.87 -12.18
C LYS A 475 -28.16 -5.76 -12.54
N ALA A 476 -27.89 -5.69 -13.84
CA ALA A 476 -26.61 -5.21 -14.38
C ALA A 476 -26.57 -3.68 -14.36
N TYR A 477 -25.38 -3.12 -14.14
CA TYR A 477 -25.06 -1.70 -14.14
C TYR A 477 -23.89 -1.45 -15.08
N ASP A 478 -23.91 -0.34 -15.81
CA ASP A 478 -22.77 0.13 -16.61
C ASP A 478 -21.76 0.89 -15.72
N LYS A 479 -20.73 1.47 -16.35
CA LYS A 479 -19.74 2.32 -15.66
C LYS A 479 -20.34 3.64 -15.15
N CYS A 480 -21.54 4.00 -15.60
CA CYS A 480 -22.25 5.22 -15.27
C CYS A 480 -23.30 5.02 -14.16
N GLU A 481 -23.39 3.81 -13.59
CA GLU A 481 -24.41 3.38 -12.62
C GLU A 481 -25.85 3.38 -13.17
N ASN A 482 -26.05 3.36 -14.50
CA ASN A 482 -27.37 3.19 -15.09
C ASN A 482 -27.87 1.75 -14.85
N PRO A 483 -29.02 1.56 -14.17
CA PRO A 483 -29.53 0.23 -13.87
C PRO A 483 -30.37 -0.33 -15.02
N SER A 484 -30.09 -1.58 -15.40
CA SER A 484 -31.01 -2.40 -16.20
C SER A 484 -32.37 -2.66 -15.50
N ASP A 485 -33.39 -3.12 -16.23
CA ASP A 485 -34.59 -3.73 -15.64
C ASP A 485 -34.21 -4.99 -14.82
N ILE A 486 -35.04 -5.40 -13.84
CA ILE A 486 -34.74 -6.64 -13.10
C ILE A 486 -34.68 -7.86 -14.02
N SER A 487 -33.85 -8.82 -13.62
CA SER A 487 -33.79 -10.13 -14.26
C SER A 487 -35.10 -10.92 -14.15
N ASN A 488 -35.16 -12.07 -14.83
CA ASN A 488 -36.07 -13.12 -14.41
C ASN A 488 -35.84 -13.47 -12.93
N VAL A 489 -36.92 -13.63 -12.17
CA VAL A 489 -36.86 -13.96 -10.74
C VAL A 489 -36.84 -15.48 -10.57
N ILE A 490 -35.89 -15.96 -9.79
CA ILE A 490 -35.74 -17.37 -9.41
C ILE A 490 -35.94 -17.54 -7.90
N SER A 491 -36.06 -18.79 -7.45
CA SER A 491 -36.05 -19.13 -6.03
C SER A 491 -35.18 -20.36 -5.78
N GLY A 492 -34.49 -20.37 -4.64
CA GLY A 492 -33.75 -21.53 -4.14
C GLY A 492 -33.84 -21.61 -2.62
N THR A 493 -33.46 -22.75 -2.05
CA THR A 493 -33.47 -22.99 -0.60
C THR A 493 -32.07 -23.33 -0.17
N THR A 494 -31.53 -22.62 0.82
CA THR A 494 -30.24 -22.95 1.44
C THR A 494 -30.27 -24.34 2.07
N GLY A 495 -29.10 -24.96 2.16
CA GLY A 495 -28.90 -26.27 2.77
C GLY A 495 -28.78 -26.20 4.29
N THR A 496 -28.20 -27.26 4.85
CA THR A 496 -27.83 -27.37 6.26
C THR A 496 -26.36 -26.96 6.42
N PRO A 497 -26.01 -26.06 7.35
CA PRO A 497 -24.64 -25.60 7.56
C PRO A 497 -23.84 -26.57 8.45
N ILE A 498 -22.53 -26.32 8.59
CA ILE A 498 -21.73 -26.95 9.63
C ILE A 498 -22.11 -26.28 10.96
N ILE A 499 -22.52 -27.07 11.97
CA ILE A 499 -22.85 -26.55 13.31
C ILE A 499 -21.63 -26.73 14.22
N LEU A 500 -21.00 -25.62 14.61
CA LEU A 500 -19.84 -25.61 15.51
C LEU A 500 -20.28 -25.55 16.99
N PHE A 501 -21.37 -24.82 17.26
CA PHE A 501 -22.00 -24.74 18.57
C PHE A 501 -23.50 -24.50 18.42
N GLU A 502 -24.32 -25.12 19.26
CA GLU A 502 -25.75 -24.82 19.36
C GLU A 502 -26.27 -24.88 20.80
N ASP A 503 -27.06 -23.89 21.17
CA ASP A 503 -27.83 -23.89 22.39
C ASP A 503 -29.27 -23.38 22.23
N ASP A 504 -30.19 -24.33 22.39
CA ASP A 504 -31.64 -24.21 22.51
C ASP A 504 -32.11 -23.87 23.95
N ILE A 505 -31.18 -23.78 24.91
CA ILE A 505 -31.39 -23.44 26.33
C ILE A 505 -32.19 -24.47 27.15
N GLU A 506 -33.00 -25.33 26.50
CA GLU A 506 -33.84 -26.38 27.11
C GLU A 506 -33.10 -27.37 28.00
N SER A 507 -31.84 -27.64 27.67
CA SER A 507 -31.00 -28.61 28.38
C SER A 507 -30.35 -28.02 29.65
N GLY A 508 -30.71 -26.79 30.02
CA GLY A 508 -30.24 -26.10 31.21
C GLY A 508 -28.94 -25.32 30.96
N ASN A 509 -28.15 -25.13 32.01
CA ASN A 509 -27.01 -24.20 32.00
C ASN A 509 -25.87 -24.56 31.02
N LYS A 510 -25.84 -25.76 30.40
CA LYS A 510 -24.94 -26.24 29.32
C LYS A 510 -23.43 -25.90 29.32
N GLY A 511 -22.90 -25.39 30.44
CA GLY A 511 -21.51 -24.90 30.56
C GLY A 511 -21.36 -23.37 30.59
N TRP A 512 -22.44 -22.61 30.38
CA TRP A 512 -22.45 -21.16 30.50
C TRP A 512 -22.01 -20.69 31.89
N ASN A 513 -21.11 -19.72 31.94
CA ASN A 513 -20.73 -19.02 33.17
C ASN A 513 -21.57 -17.75 33.32
N ARG A 514 -21.94 -17.41 34.56
CA ARG A 514 -22.85 -16.30 34.86
C ARG A 514 -22.28 -15.43 35.97
N SER A 515 -22.23 -14.13 35.73
CA SER A 515 -21.84 -13.12 36.70
C SER A 515 -22.90 -12.03 36.78
N TRP A 516 -23.03 -11.39 37.95
CA TRP A 516 -23.81 -10.17 38.11
C TRP A 516 -23.28 -9.38 39.30
N THR A 517 -23.41 -8.06 39.24
CA THR A 517 -23.08 -7.14 40.34
C THR A 517 -24.19 -6.12 40.50
N ILE A 518 -24.72 -6.00 41.71
CA ILE A 518 -25.65 -4.93 42.08
C ILE A 518 -24.82 -3.84 42.77
N ARG A 519 -24.68 -2.65 42.15
CA ARG A 519 -23.82 -1.56 42.63
C ARG A 519 -24.46 -0.79 43.79
N SER A 520 -24.69 -1.47 44.91
CA SER A 520 -25.20 -0.85 46.13
C SER A 520 -24.07 -0.48 47.11
N ASN A 521 -24.29 0.56 47.92
CA ASN A 521 -23.32 1.08 48.91
C ASN A 521 -23.24 0.21 50.19
N LYS A 522 -23.31 -1.11 50.01
CA LYS A 522 -23.90 -2.06 50.96
C LYS A 522 -23.21 -3.42 50.74
N THR A 523 -22.49 -3.94 51.74
CA THR A 523 -21.76 -5.22 51.66
C THR A 523 -22.68 -6.41 51.90
N TRP A 524 -22.79 -7.35 50.94
CA TRP A 524 -23.65 -8.54 51.04
C TRP A 524 -22.99 -9.84 50.58
N GLY A 525 -23.71 -10.94 50.78
CA GLY A 525 -23.32 -12.32 50.51
C GLY A 525 -24.49 -13.11 49.92
N GLU A 526 -24.56 -14.40 50.22
CA GLU A 526 -25.31 -15.48 49.51
C GLU A 526 -26.83 -15.32 49.24
N ASP A 527 -27.48 -14.18 49.56
CA ASP A 527 -28.93 -13.95 49.45
C ASP A 527 -29.36 -12.98 48.30
N ASP A 528 -28.44 -12.49 47.46
CA ASP A 528 -28.76 -11.55 46.36
C ASP A 528 -29.50 -12.25 45.18
N PRO A 529 -30.45 -11.58 44.49
CA PRO A 529 -31.21 -12.18 43.40
C PRO A 529 -30.31 -12.53 42.20
N VAL A 530 -30.53 -13.71 41.64
CA VAL A 530 -29.81 -14.22 40.45
C VAL A 530 -30.41 -13.59 39.20
N LEU A 531 -29.74 -12.58 38.63
CA LEU A 531 -30.29 -11.84 37.48
C LEU A 531 -30.26 -12.65 36.19
N TRP A 532 -29.11 -13.24 35.82
CA TRP A 532 -29.04 -14.19 34.70
C TRP A 532 -29.53 -15.59 35.12
N HIS A 533 -30.68 -16.03 34.63
CA HIS A 533 -31.25 -17.35 34.92
C HIS A 533 -32.11 -17.87 33.76
N ILE A 534 -32.59 -19.11 33.83
CA ILE A 534 -33.46 -19.70 32.80
C ILE A 534 -34.91 -19.50 33.23
N THR A 535 -35.77 -19.03 32.32
CA THR A 535 -37.20 -18.76 32.55
C THR A 535 -38.09 -19.51 31.56
N GLU A 536 -39.35 -19.75 31.95
CA GLU A 536 -40.44 -20.19 31.06
C GLU A 536 -41.30 -19.00 30.56
N HIS A 537 -41.13 -17.79 31.11
CA HIS A 537 -42.10 -16.70 30.97
C HIS A 537 -42.29 -16.20 29.53
N ARG A 538 -41.19 -16.18 28.75
CA ARG A 538 -41.14 -15.64 27.39
C ARG A 538 -40.23 -16.47 26.49
N SER A 539 -40.39 -17.79 26.48
CA SER A 539 -39.68 -18.67 25.56
C SER A 539 -40.28 -18.65 24.15
N THR A 540 -39.46 -18.82 23.11
CA THR A 540 -39.96 -18.99 21.73
C THR A 540 -39.55 -20.31 21.06
N SER A 541 -38.70 -21.12 21.66
CA SER A 541 -38.44 -22.50 21.26
C SER A 541 -37.85 -23.30 22.42
N PRO A 542 -38.30 -24.53 22.65
CA PRO A 542 -39.69 -24.95 22.80
C PRO A 542 -40.37 -24.58 24.14
N THR A 543 -39.62 -24.28 25.21
CA THR A 543 -40.17 -23.96 26.55
C THR A 543 -39.35 -22.99 27.42
N HIS A 544 -38.08 -22.73 27.10
CA HIS A 544 -37.17 -21.95 27.94
C HIS A 544 -36.48 -20.82 27.18
N SER A 545 -35.88 -19.89 27.93
CA SER A 545 -34.92 -18.90 27.42
C SER A 545 -34.01 -18.44 28.56
N TRP A 546 -32.81 -17.96 28.23
CA TRP A 546 -32.02 -17.19 29.18
C TRP A 546 -32.70 -15.85 29.42
N TYR A 547 -32.76 -15.44 30.68
CA TYR A 547 -33.41 -14.22 31.12
C TYR A 547 -32.47 -13.40 32.01
N TYR A 548 -32.39 -12.09 31.77
CA TYR A 548 -31.82 -11.11 32.69
C TYR A 548 -32.92 -10.31 33.38
N GLY A 549 -33.17 -10.63 34.66
CA GLY A 549 -34.13 -9.94 35.50
C GLY A 549 -34.45 -10.71 36.78
N ILE A 550 -35.58 -10.41 37.41
CA ILE A 550 -36.05 -11.05 38.64
C ILE A 550 -37.34 -11.81 38.32
N GLU A 551 -37.30 -13.14 38.38
CA GLU A 551 -38.40 -14.03 37.98
C GLU A 551 -39.75 -13.71 38.66
N GLU A 552 -39.77 -13.29 39.94
CA GLU A 552 -41.02 -12.95 40.61
C GLU A 552 -41.57 -11.55 40.27
N GLN A 553 -40.79 -10.70 39.60
CA GLN A 553 -41.15 -9.31 39.27
C GLN A 553 -41.33 -9.07 37.77
N TRP A 554 -40.76 -9.95 36.93
CA TRP A 554 -40.69 -9.80 35.47
C TRP A 554 -40.07 -8.47 35.03
N ASN A 555 -39.05 -8.02 35.77
CA ASN A 555 -38.20 -6.89 35.43
C ASN A 555 -36.82 -7.00 36.10
N TYR A 556 -35.89 -6.12 35.73
CA TYR A 556 -34.55 -6.02 36.33
C TYR A 556 -34.45 -4.96 37.44
N ASN A 557 -35.58 -4.58 38.07
CA ASN A 557 -35.59 -3.55 39.11
C ASN A 557 -35.10 -4.08 40.46
N THR A 558 -33.78 -4.04 40.67
CA THR A 558 -33.15 -4.33 41.98
C THR A 558 -33.25 -3.16 42.97
N GLY A 559 -33.81 -2.00 42.55
CA GLY A 559 -33.85 -0.77 43.32
C GLY A 559 -32.52 0.02 43.35
N THR A 560 -31.50 -0.42 42.61
CA THR A 560 -30.23 0.28 42.34
C THR A 560 -29.69 -0.11 40.96
N THR A 561 -28.60 0.52 40.52
CA THR A 561 -27.84 0.07 39.34
C THR A 561 -27.35 -1.37 39.51
N ASN A 562 -27.48 -2.16 38.46
CA ASN A 562 -27.03 -3.54 38.37
C ASN A 562 -26.44 -3.84 36.97
N ASN A 563 -25.54 -4.80 36.91
CA ASN A 563 -25.01 -5.32 35.66
C ASN A 563 -24.74 -6.83 35.76
N GLY A 564 -24.51 -7.51 34.64
CA GLY A 564 -24.11 -8.91 34.66
C GLY A 564 -23.85 -9.50 33.27
N SER A 565 -23.01 -10.52 33.25
CA SER A 565 -22.53 -11.18 32.04
C SER A 565 -22.97 -12.65 32.00
N LEU A 566 -23.38 -13.11 30.83
CA LEU A 566 -23.63 -14.51 30.49
C LEU A 566 -22.61 -14.93 29.44
N VAL A 567 -21.74 -15.88 29.78
CA VAL A 567 -20.52 -16.21 29.01
C VAL A 567 -20.56 -17.67 28.57
N SER A 568 -20.35 -17.95 27.29
CA SER A 568 -20.35 -19.31 26.73
C SER A 568 -19.11 -20.11 27.14
N PRO A 569 -19.11 -21.44 26.95
CA PRO A 569 -17.87 -22.19 26.78
C PRO A 569 -17.01 -21.61 25.64
N ILE A 570 -15.72 -21.93 25.61
CA ILE A 570 -14.88 -21.67 24.43
C ILE A 570 -15.31 -22.63 23.31
N ILE A 571 -15.48 -22.09 22.11
CA ILE A 571 -15.92 -22.74 20.88
C ILE A 571 -14.72 -22.72 19.93
N ASP A 572 -14.30 -23.89 19.45
CA ASP A 572 -13.19 -23.99 18.50
C ASP A 572 -13.68 -23.66 17.08
N ILE A 573 -13.02 -22.69 16.43
CA ILE A 573 -13.31 -22.27 15.06
C ILE A 573 -12.05 -22.34 14.18
N THR A 574 -10.98 -23.00 14.66
CA THR A 574 -9.65 -22.93 14.05
C THR A 574 -9.66 -23.33 12.58
N ASP A 575 -10.34 -24.43 12.25
CA ASP A 575 -10.30 -25.09 10.93
C ASP A 575 -11.40 -24.63 9.96
N TYR A 576 -12.19 -23.60 10.28
CA TYR A 576 -13.43 -23.25 9.57
C TYR A 576 -13.45 -21.85 8.96
N THR A 577 -14.22 -21.70 7.88
CA THR A 577 -14.47 -20.45 7.14
C THR A 577 -15.97 -20.19 7.01
N ASP A 578 -16.33 -18.96 6.65
CA ASP A 578 -17.71 -18.47 6.60
C ASP A 578 -18.47 -18.75 7.91
N VAL A 579 -17.85 -18.36 9.03
CA VAL A 579 -18.34 -18.57 10.38
C VAL A 579 -19.30 -17.44 10.78
N TYR A 580 -20.50 -17.80 11.25
CA TYR A 580 -21.53 -16.85 11.67
C TYR A 580 -22.15 -17.21 13.04
N LEU A 581 -22.42 -16.19 13.85
CA LEU A 581 -23.31 -16.28 15.01
C LEU A 581 -24.76 -16.03 14.54
N ILE A 582 -25.62 -17.01 14.72
CA ILE A 582 -27.08 -16.83 14.72
C ILE A 582 -27.54 -16.65 16.16
N LEU A 583 -28.28 -15.57 16.41
CA LEU A 583 -28.83 -15.22 17.71
C LEU A 583 -30.31 -14.87 17.59
N LYS A 584 -31.13 -15.39 18.48
CA LYS A 584 -32.52 -14.98 18.65
C LYS A 584 -32.70 -14.32 20.03
N TYR A 585 -33.22 -13.09 20.04
CA TYR A 585 -33.34 -12.35 21.30
C TYR A 585 -34.56 -11.42 21.32
N SER A 586 -35.03 -11.12 22.52
CA SER A 586 -35.98 -10.05 22.82
C SER A 586 -35.38 -9.15 23.89
N ALA A 587 -35.46 -7.85 23.70
CA ALA A 587 -34.94 -6.86 24.64
C ALA A 587 -36.03 -5.86 25.00
N ASP A 588 -36.27 -5.62 26.28
CA ASP A 588 -37.06 -4.50 26.76
C ASP A 588 -36.21 -3.65 27.72
N LEU A 589 -36.02 -2.38 27.36
CA LEU A 589 -34.99 -1.47 27.88
C LEU A 589 -35.57 -0.07 28.10
N GLU A 590 -35.06 0.67 29.08
CA GLU A 590 -35.44 2.08 29.24
C GLU A 590 -35.06 2.92 27.99
N PRO A 591 -36.00 3.65 27.37
CA PRO A 591 -35.70 4.54 26.26
C PRO A 591 -34.95 5.79 26.74
N GLN A 592 -33.92 6.19 26.00
CA GLN A 592 -33.11 7.38 26.31
C GLN A 592 -33.96 8.67 26.31
N GLY A 593 -34.41 9.10 27.49
CA GLY A 593 -35.34 10.22 27.67
C GLY A 593 -35.01 11.09 28.88
N GLY A 594 -35.14 12.42 28.73
CA GLY A 594 -35.11 13.35 29.87
C GLY A 594 -33.73 13.77 30.40
N GLY A 595 -32.63 13.28 29.81
CA GLY A 595 -31.26 13.62 30.23
C GLY A 595 -30.57 12.54 31.07
N HIS A 596 -31.17 11.36 31.14
CA HIS A 596 -30.59 10.13 31.66
C HIS A 596 -29.96 9.32 30.52
N TRP A 597 -28.97 8.50 30.84
CA TRP A 597 -28.43 7.50 29.92
C TRP A 597 -29.29 6.24 30.09
N GLY A 598 -29.94 5.76 29.02
CA GLY A 598 -30.77 4.56 29.08
C GLY A 598 -29.93 3.27 29.13
N ASP A 599 -30.59 2.18 29.50
CA ASP A 599 -29.95 0.88 29.76
C ASP A 599 -29.24 0.28 28.54
N TYR A 600 -28.20 -0.50 28.82
CA TYR A 600 -27.29 -1.04 27.82
C TYR A 600 -27.32 -2.58 27.81
N PHE A 601 -27.46 -3.13 26.60
CA PHE A 601 -27.31 -4.55 26.32
C PHE A 601 -26.37 -4.73 25.13
N SER A 602 -25.41 -5.65 25.24
CA SER A 602 -24.48 -5.98 24.16
C SER A 602 -24.05 -7.43 24.17
N GLY A 603 -23.71 -7.94 23.00
CA GLY A 603 -22.73 -9.01 22.89
C GLY A 603 -21.30 -8.45 22.88
N SER A 604 -20.37 -9.29 23.29
CA SER A 604 -18.94 -9.20 22.96
C SER A 604 -18.45 -10.61 22.64
N LEU A 605 -17.43 -10.73 21.78
CA LEU A 605 -16.78 -12.00 21.52
C LEU A 605 -15.29 -11.90 21.84
N TRP A 606 -14.81 -12.94 22.52
CA TRP A 606 -13.49 -13.02 23.11
C TRP A 606 -12.70 -14.11 22.41
N ILE A 607 -11.44 -13.81 22.09
CA ILE A 607 -10.55 -14.68 21.32
C ILE A 607 -9.38 -15.06 22.23
N ASP A 608 -9.17 -16.35 22.46
CA ASP A 608 -8.16 -16.85 23.42
C ASP A 608 -6.80 -17.13 22.75
N ASP A 609 -6.31 -16.17 21.93
CA ASP A 609 -4.90 -16.11 21.53
C ASP A 609 -4.18 -15.00 22.31
N LEU A 610 -2.86 -15.14 22.48
CA LEU A 610 -2.09 -14.61 23.62
C LEU A 610 -1.93 -13.07 23.71
N ASN A 611 -2.63 -12.30 22.88
CA ASN A 611 -2.75 -10.84 22.99
C ASN A 611 -4.23 -10.44 22.98
N TRP A 612 -4.66 -9.71 24.02
CA TRP A 612 -6.06 -9.35 24.28
C TRP A 612 -6.64 -8.43 23.19
N GLY A 613 -7.25 -9.00 22.16
CA GLY A 613 -8.10 -8.31 21.19
C GLY A 613 -9.58 -8.53 21.52
N MET A 614 -10.34 -7.46 21.77
CA MET A 614 -11.79 -7.55 22.01
C MET A 614 -12.56 -7.38 20.69
N GLY A 615 -13.18 -8.45 20.20
CA GLY A 615 -14.13 -8.40 19.08
C GLY A 615 -15.50 -7.93 19.54
N LEU A 616 -15.77 -6.62 19.50
CA LEU A 616 -17.00 -6.05 20.05
C LEU A 616 -18.12 -5.88 19.00
N ILE A 617 -18.84 -6.95 18.66
CA ILE A 617 -20.14 -6.80 17.96
C ILE A 617 -21.22 -6.40 18.98
N SER A 618 -21.41 -5.09 19.13
CA SER A 618 -22.54 -4.55 19.90
C SER A 618 -23.84 -4.64 19.11
N PHE A 619 -24.72 -5.58 19.46
CA PHE A 619 -26.07 -5.67 18.89
C PHE A 619 -27.17 -4.94 19.69
N ASN A 620 -27.13 -3.61 19.57
CA ASN A 620 -28.20 -2.64 19.85
C ASN A 620 -28.59 -2.36 21.32
N ASN A 621 -28.34 -1.10 21.71
CA ASN A 621 -28.96 -0.35 22.82
C ASN A 621 -30.44 0.00 22.56
N LYS A 622 -31.21 -0.88 21.89
CA LYS A 622 -32.59 -0.58 21.47
C LYS A 622 -33.53 -1.73 21.82
N SER A 623 -34.53 -1.42 22.62
CA SER A 623 -35.66 -2.32 22.91
C SER A 623 -36.28 -2.83 21.60
N THR A 624 -36.56 -4.14 21.56
CA THR A 624 -37.39 -4.80 20.56
C THR A 624 -38.88 -4.65 20.90
N ASN A 625 -39.22 -3.92 21.96
CA ASN A 625 -40.55 -3.80 22.56
C ASN A 625 -41.17 -5.16 22.90
N GLY A 626 -40.32 -6.13 23.26
CA GLY A 626 -40.75 -7.46 23.66
C GLY A 626 -41.00 -8.46 22.53
N GLU A 627 -40.70 -8.12 21.27
CA GLU A 627 -40.71 -9.06 20.16
C GLU A 627 -39.36 -9.78 20.03
N PHE A 628 -39.37 -11.09 19.75
CA PHE A 628 -38.15 -11.81 19.42
C PHE A 628 -37.73 -11.53 17.98
N ILE A 629 -36.46 -11.19 17.81
CA ILE A 629 -35.81 -11.02 16.52
C ILE A 629 -34.68 -12.03 16.37
N LYS A 630 -34.58 -12.63 15.18
CA LYS A 630 -33.45 -13.48 14.78
C LYS A 630 -32.46 -12.63 13.97
N LYS A 631 -31.19 -12.65 14.35
CA LYS A 631 -30.08 -11.98 13.65
C LYS A 631 -29.00 -12.99 13.32
N MET A 632 -28.15 -12.59 12.37
CA MET A 632 -26.94 -13.31 11.99
C MET A 632 -25.78 -12.30 11.91
N PHE A 633 -24.58 -12.72 12.33
CA PHE A 633 -23.38 -11.90 12.41
C PHE A 633 -22.18 -12.70 11.89
N TYR A 634 -21.35 -12.08 11.03
CA TYR A 634 -20.15 -12.70 10.45
C TYR A 634 -18.95 -12.59 11.39
N LEU A 635 -18.14 -13.66 11.51
CA LEU A 635 -17.13 -13.82 12.56
C LEU A 635 -15.70 -14.14 12.09
N ASP A 636 -15.45 -14.36 10.79
CA ASP A 636 -14.17 -14.93 10.29
C ASP A 636 -12.90 -14.17 10.69
N HIS A 637 -13.00 -12.87 10.98
CA HIS A 637 -11.87 -12.04 11.38
C HIS A 637 -11.33 -12.35 12.80
N TRP A 638 -11.89 -13.34 13.51
CA TRP A 638 -11.77 -13.48 14.97
C TRP A 638 -11.02 -14.72 15.46
N GLY A 639 -9.96 -15.12 14.75
CA GLY A 639 -8.94 -16.02 15.28
C GLY A 639 -9.36 -17.49 15.44
N LYS A 640 -8.87 -18.16 16.49
CA LYS A 640 -8.88 -19.64 16.60
C LYS A 640 -9.92 -20.20 17.57
N GLY A 641 -10.11 -19.57 18.72
CA GLY A 641 -11.06 -19.99 19.75
C GLY A 641 -11.95 -18.85 20.18
N LEU A 642 -13.26 -19.08 20.22
CA LEU A 642 -14.30 -18.06 20.33
C LEU A 642 -15.11 -18.23 21.63
N GLN A 643 -15.32 -17.15 22.38
CA GLN A 643 -16.22 -17.14 23.54
C GLN A 643 -17.22 -15.98 23.42
N ILE A 644 -18.51 -16.30 23.49
CA ILE A 644 -19.62 -15.35 23.41
C ILE A 644 -19.94 -14.84 24.81
N THR A 645 -19.96 -13.52 24.99
CA THR A 645 -20.38 -12.89 26.23
C THR A 645 -21.56 -11.96 25.96
N PHE A 646 -22.63 -12.09 26.73
CA PHE A 646 -23.77 -11.18 26.73
C PHE A 646 -23.75 -10.35 28.00
N ASP A 647 -23.55 -9.04 27.86
CA ASP A 647 -23.49 -8.08 28.96
C ASP A 647 -24.76 -7.24 29.01
N PHE A 648 -25.31 -7.10 30.21
CA PHE A 648 -26.37 -6.13 30.52
C PHE A 648 -25.89 -5.18 31.61
N GLU A 649 -26.15 -3.89 31.47
CA GLU A 649 -25.95 -2.88 32.51
C GLU A 649 -27.13 -1.92 32.55
N SER A 650 -27.84 -1.88 33.69
CA SER A 650 -28.78 -0.81 33.97
C SER A 650 -28.00 0.45 34.33
N VAL A 651 -28.17 1.55 33.58
CA VAL A 651 -27.23 2.67 33.67
C VAL A 651 -27.56 3.63 34.83
N ASP A 652 -28.80 3.62 35.35
CA ASP A 652 -29.13 4.25 36.63
C ASP A 652 -30.08 3.46 37.56
N GLU A 653 -30.59 4.11 38.61
CA GLU A 653 -31.40 3.51 39.70
C GLU A 653 -32.92 3.71 39.50
N LEU A 654 -33.34 4.36 38.41
CA LEU A 654 -34.71 4.79 38.15
C LEU A 654 -35.32 3.99 36.99
N TYR A 655 -36.64 3.88 36.98
CA TYR A 655 -37.45 3.35 35.86
C TYR A 655 -37.12 1.93 35.33
N ASN A 656 -36.26 1.15 35.99
CA ASN A 656 -35.87 -0.24 35.68
C ASN A 656 -37.01 -1.30 35.70
N ASP A 657 -38.28 -0.90 35.58
CA ASP A 657 -39.47 -1.77 35.61
C ASP A 657 -39.77 -2.48 34.26
N TYR A 658 -38.84 -2.46 33.30
CA TYR A 658 -38.97 -3.10 31.98
C TYR A 658 -38.68 -4.59 32.02
N GLU A 659 -39.21 -5.34 31.05
CA GLU A 659 -39.20 -6.81 31.12
C GLU A 659 -37.79 -7.41 31.12
N GLY A 660 -36.79 -6.76 30.53
CA GLY A 660 -35.39 -7.20 30.48
C GLY A 660 -34.99 -7.91 29.19
N ILE A 661 -33.92 -8.71 29.23
CA ILE A 661 -33.39 -9.43 28.07
C ILE A 661 -33.74 -10.90 28.11
N TYR A 662 -34.20 -11.43 26.98
CA TYR A 662 -34.44 -12.84 26.74
C TYR A 662 -33.57 -13.31 25.57
N LEU A 663 -32.82 -14.40 25.75
CA LEU A 663 -31.99 -15.03 24.71
C LEU A 663 -32.44 -16.48 24.49
N ASP A 664 -32.57 -16.85 23.23
CA ASP A 664 -33.12 -18.12 22.73
C ASP A 664 -32.32 -18.52 21.47
N ASP A 665 -32.44 -19.78 21.00
CA ASP A 665 -31.80 -20.32 19.78
C ASP A 665 -30.44 -19.68 19.39
N ILE A 666 -29.37 -19.99 20.14
CA ILE A 666 -28.00 -19.51 19.88
C ILE A 666 -27.24 -20.55 19.04
N GLN A 667 -26.68 -20.18 17.89
CA GLN A 667 -25.84 -21.09 17.10
C GLN A 667 -24.58 -20.39 16.58
N ILE A 668 -23.43 -21.07 16.62
CA ILE A 668 -22.28 -20.77 15.77
C ILE A 668 -22.26 -21.81 14.66
N ILE A 669 -22.28 -21.33 13.42
CA ILE A 669 -22.26 -22.15 12.21
C ILE A 669 -21.11 -21.75 11.30
N ALA A 670 -20.70 -22.64 10.41
CA ALA A 670 -19.71 -22.40 9.35
C ALA A 670 -20.23 -22.94 8.01
N ASP A 671 -19.63 -22.48 6.91
CA ASP A 671 -20.03 -22.84 5.53
C ASP A 671 -18.88 -23.38 4.68
N GLY A 672 -17.65 -23.42 5.23
CA GLY A 672 -16.49 -24.06 4.65
C GLY A 672 -15.40 -24.38 5.69
N TYR A 673 -14.29 -24.91 5.21
CA TYR A 673 -13.07 -25.20 5.94
C TYR A 673 -11.95 -24.25 5.52
N LYS A 674 -10.92 -24.11 6.36
CA LYS A 674 -9.71 -23.38 5.99
C LYS A 674 -8.80 -24.20 5.09
N PRO A 675 -8.00 -23.53 4.23
CA PRO A 675 -7.11 -24.23 3.32
C PRO A 675 -5.89 -24.71 4.10
N ILE A 676 -5.36 -25.88 3.74
CA ILE A 676 -4.23 -26.49 4.45
C ILE A 676 -2.97 -26.25 3.63
N ALA A 677 -2.06 -25.44 4.18
CA ALA A 677 -0.74 -25.18 3.62
C ALA A 677 0.27 -26.29 4.00
N ASP A 678 0.99 -26.83 3.02
CA ASP A 678 2.11 -27.75 3.20
C ASP A 678 3.28 -27.33 2.29
N ALA A 679 4.34 -26.79 2.92
CA ALA A 679 5.56 -26.33 2.26
C ALA A 679 6.57 -27.46 1.93
N ASN A 680 6.29 -28.70 2.33
CA ASN A 680 7.21 -29.84 2.26
C ASN A 680 8.58 -29.56 2.95
N GLY A 681 9.61 -30.33 2.61
CA GLY A 681 10.97 -30.19 3.15
C GLY A 681 11.22 -30.99 4.44
N PRO A 682 12.25 -30.65 5.22
CA PRO A 682 13.23 -29.58 4.98
C PRO A 682 14.07 -29.83 3.72
N TYR A 683 14.59 -28.74 3.15
CA TYR A 683 15.41 -28.75 1.93
C TYR A 683 16.90 -28.56 2.29
N ILE A 684 17.79 -29.25 1.57
CA ILE A 684 19.24 -29.17 1.75
C ILE A 684 19.88 -29.10 0.36
N ASN A 685 20.78 -28.14 0.11
CA ASN A 685 21.49 -28.01 -1.16
C ASN A 685 22.78 -27.19 -1.04
N GLU A 686 23.51 -27.04 -2.14
CA GLU A 686 24.71 -26.20 -2.25
C GLU A 686 24.41 -24.74 -2.63
N SER A 687 25.31 -23.84 -2.24
CA SER A 687 25.26 -22.41 -2.56
C SER A 687 25.53 -22.19 -4.05
N GLY A 688 24.56 -21.62 -4.76
CA GLY A 688 24.59 -21.46 -6.22
C GLY A 688 23.78 -22.52 -6.98
N ASP A 689 23.37 -23.61 -6.33
CA ASP A 689 22.51 -24.62 -6.94
C ASP A 689 21.02 -24.30 -6.77
N THR A 690 20.18 -24.93 -7.60
CA THR A 690 18.74 -24.67 -7.65
C THR A 690 17.94 -25.69 -6.85
N ILE A 691 17.25 -25.21 -5.81
CA ILE A 691 16.28 -25.97 -5.02
C ILE A 691 14.92 -25.88 -5.70
N THR A 692 14.21 -27.02 -5.79
CA THR A 692 12.80 -27.06 -6.19
C THR A 692 11.91 -27.14 -4.94
N PHE A 693 11.08 -26.13 -4.76
CA PHE A 693 10.08 -26.04 -3.70
C PHE A 693 8.73 -26.52 -4.25
N ASP A 694 8.07 -27.41 -3.52
CA ASP A 694 6.84 -28.08 -3.96
C ASP A 694 5.73 -27.90 -2.92
N GLY A 695 4.72 -27.10 -3.27
CA GLY A 695 3.55 -26.83 -2.44
C GLY A 695 2.35 -27.71 -2.80
N SER A 696 2.53 -28.73 -3.66
CA SER A 696 1.42 -29.53 -4.20
C SER A 696 0.72 -30.43 -3.18
N ALA A 697 1.30 -30.60 -1.99
CA ALA A 697 0.65 -31.22 -0.84
C ALA A 697 -0.38 -30.29 -0.15
N SER A 698 -0.34 -28.98 -0.43
CA SER A 698 -1.36 -28.03 0.05
C SER A 698 -2.68 -28.25 -0.68
N TYR A 699 -3.78 -28.27 0.06
CA TYR A 699 -5.12 -28.48 -0.49
C TYR A 699 -6.18 -27.74 0.32
N ASP A 700 -7.26 -27.37 -0.37
CA ASP A 700 -8.47 -26.92 0.27
C ASP A 700 -9.42 -28.11 0.54
N PRO A 701 -10.04 -28.24 1.74
CA PRO A 701 -10.94 -29.34 2.05
C PRO A 701 -12.29 -29.31 1.34
N ASP A 702 -12.80 -28.13 0.95
CA ASP A 702 -14.02 -27.99 0.14
C ASP A 702 -13.75 -28.22 -1.36
N GLY A 703 -12.48 -28.11 -1.76
CA GLY A 703 -11.96 -28.36 -3.11
C GLY A 703 -11.76 -27.10 -3.94
N ASP A 704 -11.73 -25.93 -3.31
CA ASP A 704 -11.56 -24.63 -3.96
C ASP A 704 -10.14 -24.41 -4.52
N HIS A 705 -10.00 -23.39 -5.37
CA HIS A 705 -8.73 -23.05 -5.98
C HIS A 705 -7.84 -22.28 -4.98
N LEU A 706 -6.58 -22.72 -4.89
CA LEU A 706 -5.55 -22.07 -4.08
C LEU A 706 -4.55 -21.33 -4.96
N ASP A 707 -4.38 -20.06 -4.67
CA ASP A 707 -3.23 -19.26 -5.07
C ASP A 707 -2.05 -19.50 -4.10
N TYR A 708 -0.82 -19.40 -4.59
CA TYR A 708 0.41 -19.76 -3.87
C TYR A 708 1.34 -18.55 -3.77
N SER A 709 1.95 -18.35 -2.61
CA SER A 709 3.00 -17.32 -2.40
C SER A 709 4.08 -17.84 -1.47
N TRP A 710 5.32 -17.87 -1.97
CA TRP A 710 6.52 -18.29 -1.23
C TRP A 710 7.33 -17.07 -0.82
N ASP A 711 7.79 -17.05 0.44
CA ASP A 711 8.93 -16.25 0.90
C ASP A 711 10.11 -17.21 1.14
N PHE A 712 11.22 -17.01 0.42
CA PHE A 712 12.39 -17.87 0.51
C PHE A 712 13.34 -17.53 1.67
N GLY A 713 13.02 -16.52 2.49
CA GLY A 713 13.78 -16.13 3.69
C GLY A 713 15.04 -15.29 3.41
N ASP A 714 15.33 -14.98 2.16
CA ASP A 714 16.43 -14.11 1.71
C ASP A 714 15.94 -12.75 1.14
N GLY A 715 14.63 -12.51 1.19
CA GLY A 715 13.97 -11.33 0.61
C GLY A 715 13.49 -11.50 -0.83
N SER A 716 13.55 -12.72 -1.38
CA SER A 716 12.94 -13.09 -2.66
C SER A 716 11.65 -13.91 -2.48
N TYR A 717 10.79 -13.87 -3.50
CA TYR A 717 9.44 -14.42 -3.48
C TYR A 717 9.08 -15.16 -4.78
N GLY A 718 8.10 -16.06 -4.73
CA GLY A 718 7.57 -16.76 -5.90
C GLY A 718 6.09 -17.13 -5.76
N TYR A 719 5.35 -17.19 -6.87
CA TYR A 719 3.87 -17.23 -6.85
C TYR A 719 3.25 -18.47 -7.52
N GLU A 720 4.01 -19.56 -7.63
CA GLU A 720 3.57 -20.79 -8.30
C GLU A 720 3.53 -21.96 -7.31
N LYS A 721 2.64 -22.93 -7.58
CA LYS A 721 2.48 -24.17 -6.78
C LYS A 721 3.78 -24.97 -6.66
N ILE A 722 4.60 -24.95 -7.71
CA ILE A 722 5.95 -25.53 -7.73
C ILE A 722 6.88 -24.43 -8.27
N MET A 723 7.93 -24.11 -7.51
CA MET A 723 8.85 -23.02 -7.83
C MET A 723 10.30 -23.47 -7.67
N THR A 724 11.23 -22.82 -8.36
CA THR A 724 12.67 -23.06 -8.22
C THR A 724 13.38 -21.80 -7.75
N HIS A 725 14.26 -21.93 -6.75
CA HIS A 725 15.08 -20.81 -6.24
C HIS A 725 16.53 -21.22 -5.99
N THR A 726 17.45 -20.26 -6.05
CA THR A 726 18.89 -20.45 -5.85
C THR A 726 19.42 -19.38 -4.91
N TYR A 727 20.03 -19.83 -3.81
CA TYR A 727 20.63 -18.96 -2.82
C TYR A 727 22.08 -18.61 -3.20
N SER A 728 22.42 -17.32 -3.10
CA SER A 728 23.74 -16.78 -3.44
C SER A 728 24.74 -16.80 -2.28
N SER A 729 24.38 -17.37 -1.13
CA SER A 729 25.24 -17.48 0.04
C SER A 729 24.83 -18.69 0.88
N PRO A 730 25.78 -19.34 1.59
CA PRO A 730 25.45 -20.37 2.55
C PRO A 730 24.70 -19.81 3.76
N GLY A 731 23.81 -20.61 4.33
CA GLY A 731 22.98 -20.23 5.47
C GLY A 731 21.80 -21.19 5.67
N VAL A 732 21.10 -21.01 6.79
CA VAL A 732 19.79 -21.64 7.02
C VAL A 732 18.73 -20.57 6.82
N TYR A 733 17.88 -20.78 5.83
CA TYR A 733 16.79 -19.87 5.45
C TYR A 733 15.46 -20.45 5.93
N ASN A 734 14.65 -19.62 6.60
CA ASN A 734 13.28 -19.96 6.94
C ASN A 734 12.42 -19.69 5.70
N VAL A 735 11.86 -20.75 5.12
CA VAL A 735 11.01 -20.66 3.93
C VAL A 735 9.56 -20.77 4.36
N SER A 736 8.72 -19.86 3.89
CA SER A 736 7.30 -19.80 4.23
C SER A 736 6.47 -19.93 2.96
N LEU A 737 5.54 -20.88 2.92
CA LEU A 737 4.48 -20.95 1.92
C LEU A 737 3.20 -20.38 2.51
N PHE A 738 2.59 -19.45 1.81
CA PHE A 738 1.23 -18.97 2.01
C PHE A 738 0.35 -19.54 0.91
N VAL A 739 -0.83 -20.06 1.28
CA VAL A 739 -1.89 -20.39 0.32
C VAL A 739 -3.12 -19.55 0.63
N VAL A 740 -3.79 -19.10 -0.43
CA VAL A 740 -4.91 -18.16 -0.33
C VAL A 740 -6.05 -18.66 -1.21
N GLU A 741 -7.27 -18.64 -0.68
CA GLU A 741 -8.49 -18.80 -1.47
C GLU A 741 -8.84 -17.48 -2.16
N TRP A 742 -9.43 -17.54 -3.35
CA TRP A 742 -9.91 -16.36 -4.09
C TRP A 742 -10.92 -15.48 -3.30
N ASN A 743 -11.44 -15.97 -2.17
CA ASN A 743 -12.33 -15.26 -1.25
C ASN A 743 -11.62 -14.51 -0.08
N ALA A 744 -10.28 -14.49 -0.08
CA ALA A 744 -9.38 -13.79 0.86
C ALA A 744 -9.10 -14.43 2.24
N GLN A 745 -9.41 -15.71 2.46
CA GLN A 745 -8.84 -16.49 3.57
C GLN A 745 -7.43 -17.00 3.21
N SER A 746 -6.48 -16.98 4.15
CA SER A 746 -5.12 -17.46 3.94
C SER A 746 -4.56 -18.27 5.12
N GLU A 747 -3.79 -19.31 4.81
CA GLU A 747 -3.07 -20.14 5.78
C GLU A 747 -1.59 -20.24 5.36
N TYR A 748 -0.69 -20.52 6.31
CA TYR A 748 0.74 -20.57 6.05
C TYR A 748 1.43 -21.81 6.63
N SER A 749 2.50 -22.25 5.98
CA SER A 749 3.31 -23.41 6.33
C SER A 749 4.79 -23.05 6.24
N ASN A 750 5.55 -23.39 7.29
CA ASN A 750 6.95 -23.01 7.41
C ASN A 750 7.86 -24.24 7.32
N THR A 751 8.95 -24.10 6.57
CA THR A 751 10.00 -25.11 6.40
C THR A 751 11.37 -24.42 6.37
N THR A 752 12.44 -25.18 6.18
CA THR A 752 13.81 -24.65 6.16
C THR A 752 14.56 -25.10 4.92
N ALA A 753 15.31 -24.18 4.31
CA ALA A 753 16.32 -24.49 3.31
C ALA A 753 17.72 -24.28 3.92
N THR A 754 18.48 -25.37 4.04
CA THR A 754 19.89 -25.33 4.45
C THR A 754 20.78 -25.31 3.23
N VAL A 755 21.57 -24.25 3.09
CA VAL A 755 22.45 -24.00 1.95
C VAL A 755 23.90 -24.08 2.45
N ASN A 756 24.64 -25.06 1.95
CA ASN A 756 26.02 -25.29 2.33
C ASN A 756 26.99 -24.72 1.27
N VAL A 757 28.27 -24.69 1.59
CA VAL A 757 29.36 -24.50 0.62
C VAL A 757 30.31 -25.67 0.75
N ASP A 758 30.59 -26.32 -0.37
CA ASP A 758 31.83 -27.05 -0.60
C ASP A 758 32.78 -26.07 -1.32
N SER A 759 34.02 -25.93 -0.82
CA SER A 759 34.97 -24.92 -1.30
C SER A 759 36.04 -25.47 -2.25
N ASP A 760 36.25 -26.79 -2.29
CA ASP A 760 37.28 -27.43 -3.12
C ASP A 760 36.79 -28.64 -3.93
N GLY A 761 35.54 -29.06 -3.71
CA GLY A 761 34.80 -30.04 -4.52
C GLY A 761 34.91 -31.48 -4.02
N ASP A 762 35.17 -31.70 -2.73
CA ASP A 762 35.39 -33.03 -2.14
C ASP A 762 34.14 -33.73 -1.56
N GLU A 763 32.96 -33.12 -1.69
CA GLU A 763 31.69 -33.57 -1.12
C GLU A 763 31.61 -33.44 0.43
N VAL A 764 32.49 -32.66 1.06
CA VAL A 764 32.43 -32.28 2.49
C VAL A 764 32.10 -30.79 2.65
N TRP A 765 31.22 -30.48 3.60
CA TRP A 765 30.77 -29.10 3.82
C TRP A 765 31.80 -28.29 4.60
N TYR A 766 32.01 -27.02 4.22
CA TYR A 766 32.93 -26.03 4.82
C TYR A 766 32.96 -26.00 6.37
N ASN A 767 31.86 -26.33 7.04
CA ASN A 767 31.74 -26.33 8.51
C ASN A 767 32.06 -27.67 9.19
N GLU A 768 32.27 -28.73 8.41
CA GLU A 768 32.67 -30.08 8.81
C GLU A 768 34.03 -30.48 8.20
N ASP A 769 34.49 -29.70 7.22
CA ASP A 769 35.74 -29.85 6.49
C ASP A 769 36.94 -29.26 7.25
N ASN A 770 37.96 -30.09 7.47
CA ASN A 770 39.22 -29.74 8.13
C ASN A 770 40.33 -29.27 7.16
N CYS A 771 40.09 -29.20 5.85
CA CYS A 771 41.02 -28.58 4.90
C CYS A 771 40.52 -27.49 3.95
N ILE A 772 39.22 -27.11 3.90
CA ILE A 772 38.59 -25.87 3.37
C ILE A 772 38.95 -25.38 1.94
N LEU A 773 40.12 -25.69 1.39
CA LEU A 773 40.68 -25.23 0.14
C LEU A 773 41.53 -26.32 -0.56
N ILE A 774 41.57 -27.54 -0.01
CA ILE A 774 42.41 -28.65 -0.45
C ILE A 774 41.64 -29.98 -0.33
N TYR A 775 41.01 -30.38 -1.43
CA TYR A 775 40.23 -31.62 -1.60
C TYR A 775 40.74 -32.80 -0.76
N ASN A 776 39.98 -33.23 0.25
CA ASN A 776 40.40 -34.23 1.22
C ASN A 776 39.22 -35.08 1.77
N PRO A 777 38.48 -35.84 0.95
CA PRO A 777 37.18 -36.44 1.31
C PRO A 777 37.23 -37.47 2.45
N ASP A 778 38.41 -37.96 2.80
CA ASP A 778 38.63 -38.84 3.95
C ASP A 778 38.75 -38.07 5.30
N GLN A 779 38.87 -36.74 5.26
CA GLN A 779 38.90 -35.80 6.40
C GLN A 779 39.87 -36.22 7.53
N ARG A 780 41.02 -36.79 7.15
CA ARG A 780 41.97 -37.38 8.10
C ARG A 780 42.77 -36.31 8.82
N ASP A 781 42.77 -36.40 10.14
CA ASP A 781 43.48 -35.56 11.10
C ASP A 781 44.11 -36.51 12.13
N ILE A 782 45.45 -36.56 12.21
CA ILE A 782 46.22 -37.53 13.02
C ILE A 782 46.60 -36.99 14.39
N ASN A 783 46.94 -35.71 14.49
CA ASN A 783 47.22 -34.98 15.74
C ASN A 783 45.92 -34.59 16.48
N ASN A 784 44.78 -34.58 15.79
CA ASN A 784 43.45 -34.18 16.26
C ASN A 784 43.41 -32.70 16.67
N ASP A 785 44.10 -31.84 15.93
CA ASP A 785 44.19 -30.41 16.21
C ASP A 785 43.05 -29.60 15.55
N GLY A 786 42.42 -30.16 14.51
CA GLY A 786 41.34 -29.57 13.73
C GLY A 786 41.70 -29.20 12.29
N TYR A 787 42.94 -29.40 11.84
CA TYR A 787 43.35 -29.34 10.43
C TYR A 787 43.57 -30.75 9.87
N GLY A 788 43.23 -30.97 8.61
CA GLY A 788 43.50 -32.25 7.96
C GLY A 788 44.98 -32.37 7.56
N ASN A 789 45.52 -33.60 7.58
CA ASN A 789 46.95 -33.88 7.35
C ASN A 789 47.52 -33.39 5.99
N ILE A 790 46.67 -32.95 5.05
CA ILE A 790 47.10 -32.46 3.72
C ILE A 790 47.20 -30.92 3.66
N CYS A 791 46.57 -30.22 4.61
CA CYS A 791 46.61 -28.76 4.73
C CYS A 791 47.31 -28.29 6.02
N ASP A 792 47.50 -29.17 7.00
CA ASP A 792 48.32 -28.94 8.18
C ASP A 792 49.83 -29.00 7.83
N PRO A 793 50.61 -27.91 8.08
CA PRO A 793 52.05 -27.92 7.90
C PRO A 793 52.85 -28.42 9.12
N ASP A 794 52.25 -28.66 10.28
CA ASP A 794 52.88 -28.96 11.59
C ASP A 794 52.21 -30.20 12.22
N ILE A 795 52.33 -31.34 11.53
CA ILE A 795 51.51 -32.55 11.70
C ILE A 795 51.79 -33.26 13.03
N ASP A 796 52.91 -32.99 13.71
CA ASP A 796 53.14 -33.51 15.07
C ASP A 796 52.95 -32.49 16.22
N ASP A 797 52.49 -31.25 15.92
CA ASP A 797 52.18 -30.18 16.88
C ASP A 797 53.36 -29.86 17.84
N ASP A 798 54.60 -29.97 17.33
CA ASP A 798 55.82 -29.54 18.02
C ASP A 798 56.03 -28.01 17.94
N GLY A 799 55.39 -27.36 16.94
CA GLY A 799 55.40 -25.92 16.74
C GLY A 799 56.52 -25.44 15.80
N THR A 800 57.17 -26.36 15.10
CA THR A 800 58.27 -26.10 14.16
C THR A 800 58.19 -27.00 12.93
N VAL A 801 57.51 -26.52 11.88
CA VAL A 801 57.54 -27.09 10.51
C VAL A 801 58.95 -27.51 10.09
N ASP A 802 59.26 -28.80 10.22
CA ASP A 802 60.58 -29.38 9.96
C ASP A 802 60.50 -30.76 9.28
N TYR A 803 61.61 -31.50 9.23
CA TYR A 803 61.69 -32.76 8.49
C TYR A 803 60.78 -33.86 9.03
N ASP A 804 60.49 -33.86 10.34
CA ASP A 804 59.68 -34.92 10.96
C ASP A 804 58.19 -34.82 10.55
N ASP A 805 57.67 -33.62 10.27
CA ASP A 805 56.33 -33.40 9.65
C ASP A 805 56.20 -34.08 8.29
N TYR A 806 57.16 -33.83 7.39
CA TYR A 806 57.16 -34.39 6.04
C TYR A 806 57.34 -35.92 6.05
N ILE A 807 58.04 -36.47 7.05
CA ILE A 807 58.13 -37.91 7.28
C ILE A 807 56.76 -38.50 7.63
N ILE A 808 55.94 -37.83 8.43
CA ILE A 808 54.59 -38.30 8.78
C ILE A 808 53.66 -38.21 7.55
N LEU A 809 53.73 -37.12 6.80
CA LEU A 809 52.99 -36.92 5.55
C LEU A 809 53.32 -38.01 4.51
N ALA A 810 54.61 -38.28 4.29
CA ALA A 810 55.08 -39.34 3.39
C ALA A 810 54.75 -40.76 3.91
N GLY A 811 54.87 -40.99 5.22
CA GLY A 811 54.53 -42.27 5.87
C GLY A 811 53.03 -42.60 5.76
N ALA A 812 52.17 -41.59 5.91
CA ALA A 812 50.73 -41.72 5.67
C ALA A 812 50.45 -42.09 4.21
N TYR A 813 51.13 -41.45 3.25
CA TYR A 813 50.99 -41.73 1.82
C TYR A 813 51.45 -43.15 1.43
N ILE A 814 52.54 -43.65 2.01
CA ILE A 814 53.03 -45.02 1.75
C ILE A 814 52.07 -46.07 2.33
N SER A 815 51.42 -45.78 3.45
CA SER A 815 50.44 -46.69 4.08
C SER A 815 49.20 -46.95 3.20
N THR A 816 48.81 -46.01 2.35
CA THR A 816 47.63 -46.12 1.47
C THR A 816 47.90 -46.85 0.15
N ILE A 817 49.14 -46.88 -0.35
CA ILE A 817 49.52 -47.69 -1.53
C ILE A 817 50.01 -49.10 -1.18
N GLY A 818 50.30 -49.39 0.10
CA GLY A 818 50.44 -50.76 0.60
C GLY A 818 51.74 -51.46 0.22
N ASP A 819 52.83 -50.73 -0.02
CA ASP A 819 54.17 -51.33 -0.15
C ASP A 819 54.77 -51.57 1.26
N THR A 820 55.46 -52.70 1.42
CA THR A 820 55.87 -53.23 2.74
C THR A 820 57.33 -53.67 2.82
N ASN A 821 58.21 -53.16 1.95
CA ASN A 821 59.66 -53.42 2.02
C ASN A 821 60.43 -52.24 2.63
N TYR A 822 60.88 -52.42 3.87
CA TYR A 822 61.50 -51.39 4.72
C TYR A 822 63.04 -51.29 4.53
N ASP A 823 63.55 -51.49 3.32
CA ASP A 823 65.00 -51.42 3.04
C ASP A 823 65.22 -51.09 1.55
N GLU A 824 66.04 -50.07 1.28
CA GLU A 824 66.49 -49.57 -0.04
C GLU A 824 65.42 -49.00 -1.01
N ARG A 825 65.15 -47.67 -0.90
CA ARG A 825 64.92 -46.63 -1.95
C ARG A 825 63.78 -45.64 -1.63
N ALA A 826 64.07 -44.66 -0.79
CA ALA A 826 63.53 -43.29 -0.91
C ALA A 826 64.63 -42.31 -1.39
N ASP A 827 65.65 -42.90 -2.01
CA ASP A 827 66.78 -42.30 -2.72
C ASP A 827 66.40 -42.39 -4.21
N PHE A 828 66.00 -41.27 -4.78
CA PHE A 828 65.38 -41.12 -6.10
C PHE A 828 66.40 -40.78 -7.19
N ASP A 829 67.51 -40.11 -6.85
CA ASP A 829 68.62 -39.90 -7.79
C ASP A 829 69.70 -41.02 -7.73
N ASN A 830 69.61 -41.87 -6.71
CA ASN A 830 70.34 -43.12 -6.48
C ASN A 830 71.82 -42.88 -6.07
N ASP A 831 72.07 -41.94 -5.15
CA ASP A 831 73.41 -41.60 -4.61
C ASP A 831 73.82 -42.36 -3.31
N ASP A 832 72.96 -43.24 -2.81
CA ASP A 832 73.05 -43.99 -1.54
C ASP A 832 72.94 -43.09 -0.27
N SER A 833 72.41 -41.87 -0.40
CA SER A 833 71.89 -41.05 0.70
C SER A 833 70.40 -40.75 0.53
N ILE A 834 69.79 -40.07 1.50
CA ILE A 834 68.43 -39.50 1.37
C ILE A 834 68.59 -38.05 1.81
N ASP A 835 68.56 -37.12 0.87
CA ASP A 835 68.76 -35.71 1.17
C ASP A 835 67.79 -34.75 0.45
N TYR A 836 68.15 -33.48 0.35
CA TYR A 836 67.29 -32.44 -0.20
C TYR A 836 67.02 -32.61 -1.70
N ASP A 837 67.93 -33.26 -2.42
CA ASP A 837 67.87 -33.34 -3.88
C ASP A 837 66.87 -34.44 -4.34
N ASP A 838 66.71 -35.52 -3.54
CA ASP A 838 65.63 -36.52 -3.68
C ASP A 838 64.23 -35.90 -3.52
N TYR A 839 64.10 -34.97 -2.57
CA TYR A 839 62.85 -34.27 -2.31
C TYR A 839 62.42 -33.39 -3.49
N ILE A 840 63.35 -32.80 -4.26
CA ILE A 840 63.00 -32.03 -5.46
C ILE A 840 62.32 -32.90 -6.52
N ILE A 841 62.65 -34.18 -6.60
CA ILE A 841 62.02 -35.13 -7.55
C ILE A 841 60.57 -35.43 -7.13
N LEU A 842 60.28 -35.48 -5.82
CA LEU A 842 58.93 -35.70 -5.27
C LEU A 842 58.07 -34.42 -5.30
N ALA A 843 58.62 -33.27 -4.91
CA ALA A 843 57.95 -31.97 -4.97
C ALA A 843 57.69 -31.52 -6.42
N GLY A 844 58.56 -31.90 -7.37
CA GLY A 844 58.36 -31.68 -8.80
C GLY A 844 57.14 -32.40 -9.40
N ALA A 845 56.60 -33.42 -8.71
CA ALA A 845 55.36 -34.09 -9.11
C ALA A 845 54.09 -33.41 -8.56
N TYR A 846 54.20 -32.55 -7.54
CA TYR A 846 53.07 -31.88 -6.88
C TYR A 846 53.39 -30.40 -6.58
N GLY A 847 53.36 -29.57 -7.63
CA GLY A 847 52.96 -28.15 -7.55
C GLY A 847 53.55 -27.23 -6.46
N SER A 848 54.86 -27.01 -6.48
CA SER A 848 55.59 -25.79 -6.02
C SER A 848 54.95 -24.86 -4.95
N ALA A 849 55.40 -24.98 -3.70
CA ALA A 849 55.45 -23.85 -2.77
C ALA A 849 56.61 -22.86 -3.14
N PRO A 850 56.55 -21.57 -2.75
CA PRO A 850 57.44 -20.55 -3.33
C PRO A 850 58.84 -20.47 -2.67
N GLY A 851 59.85 -20.97 -3.39
CA GLY A 851 61.29 -20.75 -3.12
C GLY A 851 61.95 -19.80 -4.16
N PRO A 852 63.11 -19.17 -3.85
CA PRO A 852 63.65 -18.08 -4.68
C PRO A 852 64.33 -18.54 -5.98
N SER A 853 63.67 -18.25 -7.10
CA SER A 853 64.21 -17.99 -8.46
C SER A 853 65.54 -18.66 -8.85
N TYR A 854 65.47 -19.78 -9.57
CA TYR A 854 66.45 -20.13 -10.63
C TYR A 854 65.79 -20.95 -11.76
N GLY A 855 65.34 -20.26 -12.81
CA GLY A 855 65.27 -20.75 -14.20
C GLY A 855 64.42 -21.98 -14.52
N SER A 856 63.13 -21.75 -14.78
CA SER A 856 62.31 -22.64 -15.64
C SER A 856 62.30 -22.16 -17.10
N ASN A 857 61.93 -23.08 -17.99
CA ASN A 857 61.28 -22.79 -19.25
C ASN A 857 59.88 -23.40 -19.13
N SER A 858 58.84 -22.58 -19.22
CA SER A 858 57.46 -22.99 -18.94
C SER A 858 56.60 -23.31 -20.17
N ASP A 859 57.12 -23.12 -21.39
CA ASP A 859 56.43 -23.37 -22.66
C ASP A 859 57.11 -24.44 -23.57
N SER A 860 58.28 -24.93 -23.15
CA SER A 860 59.21 -25.86 -23.80
C SER A 860 59.89 -25.37 -25.10
N ASP A 861 60.07 -24.08 -25.32
CA ASP A 861 60.66 -23.52 -26.55
C ASP A 861 62.21 -23.60 -26.66
N GLY A 862 62.93 -23.69 -25.54
CA GLY A 862 64.39 -23.74 -25.47
C GLY A 862 65.09 -22.51 -24.85
N TRP A 863 64.39 -21.43 -24.52
CA TRP A 863 64.91 -20.25 -23.81
C TRP A 863 64.58 -20.32 -22.31
N ILE A 864 64.97 -19.34 -21.48
CA ILE A 864 64.54 -19.28 -20.06
C ILE A 864 63.50 -18.19 -19.92
N ASP A 865 62.48 -18.39 -19.08
CA ASP A 865 61.31 -17.50 -18.98
C ASP A 865 61.69 -16.00 -18.77
N GLU A 866 62.78 -15.73 -18.06
CA GLU A 866 63.31 -14.38 -17.79
C GLU A 866 63.96 -13.68 -19.00
N MET A 867 64.19 -14.40 -20.10
CA MET A 867 64.77 -13.91 -21.36
C MET A 867 63.85 -14.09 -22.58
N ASP A 868 62.64 -14.58 -22.36
CA ASP A 868 61.64 -14.84 -23.40
C ASP A 868 60.64 -13.66 -23.53
N ASN A 869 60.09 -13.48 -24.74
CA ASN A 869 59.08 -12.48 -25.04
C ASN A 869 57.61 -12.97 -24.87
N CYS A 870 57.34 -14.27 -24.78
CA CYS A 870 55.98 -14.80 -24.58
C CYS A 870 55.90 -16.02 -23.63
N TRP A 871 56.26 -15.81 -22.35
CA TRP A 871 56.35 -16.77 -21.21
C TRP A 871 55.46 -18.05 -21.26
N PHE A 872 54.24 -17.99 -21.79
CA PHE A 872 53.27 -19.09 -21.76
C PHE A 872 53.01 -19.78 -23.12
N VAL A 873 53.71 -19.43 -24.20
CA VAL A 873 53.42 -19.94 -25.56
C VAL A 873 54.68 -20.13 -26.39
N SER A 874 55.02 -21.40 -26.69
CA SER A 874 56.28 -21.81 -27.34
C SER A 874 56.71 -20.94 -28.53
N ASN A 875 57.72 -20.09 -28.35
CA ASN A 875 58.22 -19.16 -29.38
C ASN A 875 59.75 -19.23 -29.62
N PRO A 876 60.26 -20.36 -30.15
CA PRO A 876 61.69 -20.68 -30.17
C PRO A 876 62.59 -19.72 -30.97
N ASP A 877 62.02 -18.85 -31.79
CA ASP A 877 62.73 -18.00 -32.77
C ASP A 877 62.98 -16.54 -32.31
N GLN A 878 62.64 -16.17 -31.06
CA GLN A 878 62.97 -14.90 -30.36
C GLN A 878 63.24 -13.67 -31.26
N ILE A 879 62.18 -12.94 -31.61
CA ILE A 879 62.27 -11.73 -32.46
C ILE A 879 62.77 -10.53 -31.64
N ASP A 880 64.09 -10.43 -31.50
CA ASP A 880 64.84 -9.22 -31.12
C ASP A 880 65.88 -8.95 -32.23
N THR A 881 65.76 -7.93 -33.07
CA THR A 881 66.26 -6.57 -32.83
C THR A 881 66.06 -5.78 -34.14
N ASP A 882 65.67 -4.49 -34.09
CA ASP A 882 66.64 -3.41 -34.34
C ASP A 882 66.08 -1.96 -34.16
N ASP A 883 67.01 -1.09 -33.81
CA ASP A 883 66.81 0.32 -33.48
C ASP A 883 66.83 1.17 -34.77
N ASN A 884 65.68 1.29 -35.47
CA ASN A 884 65.43 2.35 -36.47
C ASN A 884 63.96 2.45 -36.93
N CYS A 885 63.15 3.32 -36.30
CA CYS A 885 61.99 3.95 -36.95
C CYS A 885 61.76 5.38 -36.43
N LEU A 886 62.66 6.29 -36.82
CA LEU A 886 62.38 7.73 -36.79
C LEU A 886 61.32 8.09 -37.86
N GLU A 887 60.50 9.08 -37.52
CA GLU A 887 59.53 9.82 -38.37
C GLU A 887 60.00 10.14 -39.82
N PRO A 888 59.11 10.60 -40.72
CA PRO A 888 57.74 10.18 -41.07
C PRO A 888 57.64 9.93 -42.62
N PRO A 889 56.51 9.51 -43.28
CA PRO A 889 55.31 10.36 -43.45
C PRO A 889 53.94 9.63 -43.59
N TYR A 890 52.87 10.39 -43.34
CA TYR A 890 51.52 10.27 -43.92
C TYR A 890 50.94 8.88 -44.32
N THR A 891 49.95 8.47 -43.52
CA THR A 891 48.69 7.78 -43.90
C THR A 891 48.72 6.32 -44.42
N SER A 892 47.89 5.51 -43.75
CA SER A 892 47.30 4.20 -44.15
C SER A 892 48.26 3.04 -44.46
N ASP A 893 48.45 2.16 -43.45
CA ASP A 893 47.91 0.78 -43.37
C ASP A 893 48.22 -0.23 -44.52
N PRO A 894 48.49 -1.55 -44.29
CA PRO A 894 48.51 -2.33 -43.03
C PRO A 894 49.80 -3.20 -42.84
N GLU A 895 49.74 -4.14 -41.87
CA GLU A 895 50.62 -5.33 -41.66
C GLU A 895 52.03 -5.14 -41.05
N CYS A 896 52.10 -5.31 -39.72
CA CYS A 896 53.03 -6.25 -39.05
C CYS A 896 52.43 -6.56 -37.66
N GLY A 897 51.72 -7.68 -37.52
CA GLY A 897 50.80 -7.93 -36.40
C GLY A 897 51.16 -9.09 -35.47
N ASP A 898 50.61 -8.97 -34.27
CA ASP A 898 49.98 -10.02 -33.44
C ASP A 898 50.73 -11.31 -33.09
N ALA A 899 51.45 -11.25 -31.96
CA ALA A 899 51.53 -12.26 -30.88
C ALA A 899 52.15 -11.53 -29.66
N CYS A 900 51.66 -11.54 -28.41
CA CYS A 900 50.75 -12.44 -27.71
C CYS A 900 49.82 -11.66 -26.74
N THR A 901 48.54 -11.38 -27.06
CA THR A 901 47.51 -10.91 -26.08
C THR A 901 46.11 -11.44 -26.43
N PRO A 902 45.20 -11.52 -25.43
CA PRO A 902 44.09 -10.57 -25.41
C PRO A 902 44.18 -9.52 -24.28
N GLU A 903 44.31 -8.25 -24.68
CA GLU A 903 44.15 -7.06 -23.85
C GLU A 903 42.67 -6.82 -23.47
N SER A 904 42.24 -5.99 -22.50
CA SER A 904 42.79 -4.82 -21.76
C SER A 904 41.86 -4.55 -20.56
N SER A 905 42.07 -3.70 -19.54
CA SER A 905 43.18 -2.92 -18.93
C SER A 905 42.66 -2.41 -17.56
N SER A 906 43.38 -2.40 -16.42
CA SER A 906 44.49 -1.49 -16.04
C SER A 906 44.10 0.02 -16.07
N LYS A 907 44.58 0.98 -15.23
CA LYS A 907 45.46 1.10 -14.01
C LYS A 907 45.37 2.60 -13.56
N SER A 908 45.82 3.11 -12.39
CA SER A 908 46.25 2.60 -11.07
C SER A 908 46.39 3.78 -10.05
N GLU A 909 46.75 3.46 -8.78
CA GLU A 909 47.55 4.28 -7.84
C GLU A 909 46.93 5.54 -7.14
N ASP A 910 47.33 5.94 -5.91
CA ASP A 910 48.64 5.74 -5.24
C ASP A 910 48.68 5.87 -3.67
N LYS A 911 49.66 5.18 -3.04
CA LYS A 911 50.41 5.45 -1.77
C LYS A 911 49.80 5.54 -0.33
N ILE A 912 49.65 4.34 0.29
CA ILE A 912 50.24 3.82 1.58
C ILE A 912 50.82 4.75 2.69
N LYS A 913 50.45 4.48 3.98
CA LYS A 913 51.26 4.34 5.26
C LYS A 913 50.52 4.93 6.49
N LYS A 914 50.57 4.41 7.73
CA LYS A 914 51.38 3.33 8.38
C LYS A 914 50.75 2.81 9.72
N GLU A 915 50.93 1.51 10.00
CA GLU A 915 51.11 0.82 11.31
C GLU A 915 50.54 1.38 12.64
N LYS A 916 49.78 0.56 13.40
CA LYS A 916 50.28 -0.23 14.56
C LYS A 916 49.19 -1.07 15.29
N ARG A 917 49.42 -2.38 15.43
CA ARG A 917 48.82 -3.29 16.46
C ARG A 917 49.66 -3.19 17.77
N PRO A 918 49.50 -4.03 18.84
CA PRO A 918 48.46 -5.02 19.20
C PRO A 918 47.96 -4.95 20.67
N LYS A 919 46.96 -5.77 21.06
CA LYS A 919 47.11 -6.95 21.96
C LYS A 919 45.78 -7.54 22.49
N ALA A 920 45.63 -8.86 22.35
CA ALA A 920 44.75 -9.72 23.15
C ALA A 920 45.35 -9.94 24.57
N TYR A 921 44.67 -10.45 25.61
CA TYR A 921 44.00 -11.76 25.69
C TYR A 921 42.90 -11.86 26.80
N PHE A 922 42.15 -12.96 26.72
CA PHE A 922 41.06 -13.46 27.58
C PHE A 922 41.24 -13.45 29.12
N THR A 923 40.12 -13.37 29.86
CA THR A 923 39.55 -14.49 30.68
C THR A 923 38.23 -14.13 31.42
N LEU A 924 37.31 -15.10 31.55
CA LEU A 924 36.06 -15.08 32.35
C LEU A 924 36.36 -15.38 33.87
N PRO A 925 35.44 -15.33 34.89
CA PRO A 925 34.02 -15.75 34.83
C PRO A 925 32.93 -15.07 35.76
N TYR A 926 31.65 -15.33 35.41
CA TYR A 926 30.43 -15.55 36.26
C TYR A 926 29.79 -14.49 37.22
N LEU A 927 28.44 -14.48 37.16
CA LEU A 927 27.43 -14.18 38.21
C LEU A 927 27.20 -12.74 38.75
N LEU A 928 26.14 -12.07 38.25
CA LEU A 928 24.92 -11.75 39.02
C LEU A 928 23.90 -10.98 38.15
N GLY A 929 22.77 -11.62 37.80
CA GLY A 929 21.67 -10.97 37.09
C GLY A 929 20.73 -10.24 38.06
N ILE A 930 20.65 -8.91 37.94
CA ILE A 930 19.53 -8.11 38.46
C ILE A 930 19.03 -7.28 37.29
N THR A 931 17.82 -7.56 36.82
CA THR A 931 17.19 -6.82 35.72
C THR A 931 16.73 -5.44 36.18
N ILE A 932 16.77 -4.46 35.26
CA ILE A 932 16.34 -3.08 35.51
C ILE A 932 14.99 -2.84 34.82
N PRO A 933 13.86 -2.93 35.55
CA PRO A 933 12.64 -2.25 35.17
C PRO A 933 12.05 -1.33 36.28
N SER A 934 12.76 -1.15 37.40
CA SER A 934 12.21 -0.48 38.59
C SER A 934 12.51 1.02 38.73
N PHE A 935 13.24 1.65 37.80
CA PHE A 935 13.62 3.07 37.90
C PHE A 935 12.63 4.03 37.21
N ILE A 936 11.93 3.58 36.16
CA ILE A 936 11.02 4.42 35.37
C ILE A 936 9.72 4.71 36.14
N PHE A 937 9.13 3.71 36.81
CA PHE A 937 7.92 3.88 37.62
C PHE A 937 8.08 4.88 38.79
N ILE A 938 9.28 4.96 39.40
CA ILE A 938 9.55 5.91 40.49
C ILE A 938 9.62 7.35 39.96
N VAL A 939 10.13 7.56 38.75
CA VAL A 939 10.20 8.89 38.13
C VAL A 939 8.81 9.39 37.72
N ILE A 940 7.97 8.54 37.13
CA ILE A 940 6.60 8.89 36.74
C ILE A 940 5.75 9.27 37.98
N ALA A 941 5.78 8.47 39.04
CA ALA A 941 5.06 8.76 40.28
C ALA A 941 5.50 10.08 40.95
N LEU A 942 6.77 10.47 40.83
CA LEU A 942 7.28 11.75 41.35
C LEU A 942 6.83 12.95 40.49
N ILE A 943 6.63 12.77 39.18
CA ILE A 943 6.12 13.80 38.27
C ILE A 943 4.63 14.07 38.56
N GLU A 944 3.81 13.03 38.72
CA GLU A 944 2.38 13.18 39.04
C GLU A 944 2.14 13.92 40.37
N ILE A 945 2.89 13.56 41.42
CA ILE A 945 2.83 14.24 42.73
C ILE A 945 3.23 15.73 42.60
N PHE A 946 4.18 16.06 41.73
CA PHE A 946 4.58 17.44 41.46
C PHE A 946 3.49 18.24 40.73
N VAL A 947 2.84 17.64 39.73
CA VAL A 947 1.72 18.25 38.98
C VAL A 947 0.50 18.47 39.88
N LEU A 948 0.12 17.49 40.71
CA LEU A 948 -0.95 17.67 41.71
C LEU A 948 -0.63 18.82 42.68
N GLY A 949 0.63 18.91 43.14
CA GLY A 949 1.09 19.98 44.01
C GLY A 949 0.97 21.38 43.40
N LEU A 950 1.19 21.52 42.09
CA LEU A 950 1.02 22.79 41.36
C LEU A 950 -0.46 23.15 41.18
N ILE A 951 -1.33 22.19 40.89
CA ILE A 951 -2.78 22.40 40.72
C ILE A 951 -3.41 22.87 42.06
N ILE A 952 -3.08 22.21 43.17
CA ILE A 952 -3.56 22.59 44.51
C ILE A 952 -3.07 24.01 44.89
N ARG A 953 -1.83 24.37 44.54
CA ARG A 953 -1.31 25.74 44.73
C ARG A 953 -2.10 26.80 43.94
N LYS A 954 -2.52 26.48 42.71
CA LYS A 954 -3.29 27.39 41.84
C LYS A 954 -4.69 27.66 42.38
N PHE A 955 -5.37 26.64 42.93
CA PHE A 955 -6.67 26.79 43.62
C PHE A 955 -6.59 27.57 44.94
N HIS A 956 -5.49 27.45 45.70
CA HIS A 956 -5.36 28.16 46.97
C HIS A 956 -5.07 29.67 46.81
N VAL A 957 -4.60 30.11 45.63
CA VAL A 957 -4.36 31.52 45.31
C VAL A 957 -5.64 32.22 44.80
N THR A 958 -6.55 31.51 44.12
CA THR A 958 -7.79 32.08 43.59
C THR A 958 -8.89 32.27 44.64
N SER A 959 -8.95 31.45 45.70
CA SER A 959 -9.94 31.63 46.78
C SER A 959 -9.72 32.89 47.64
N LYS A 960 -8.50 33.45 47.68
CA LYS A 960 -8.16 34.68 48.42
C LYS A 960 -8.47 35.99 47.69
N LYS A 961 -9.00 35.95 46.46
CA LYS A 961 -9.46 37.15 45.71
C LYS A 961 -10.98 37.25 45.50
N ARG A 962 -11.77 36.42 46.20
CA ARG A 962 -13.22 36.61 46.38
C ARG A 962 -13.62 36.48 47.85
N LYS A 963 -13.29 37.51 48.63
CA LYS A 963 -13.95 37.93 49.87
C LYS A 963 -14.01 39.45 49.90
#